data_AF-M9LT39-F1
#
_entry.id   AF-M9LT39-F1
#
_cell.length_a   1.000
_cell.length_b   1.000
_cell.length_c   1.000
_cell.angle_alpha   90.00
_cell.angle_beta   90.00
_cell.angle_gamma   90.00
#
_symmetry.space_group_name_H-M   'P 1'
#
loop_
_entity.id
_entity.type
_entity.pdbx_description
1 polymer ?
#
loop_
_entity_poly.entity_id
_entity_poly.type
_entity_poly.pdbx_seq_one_letter_code
_entity_poly.pdbx_strand_id
1 'polypeptide(L)'
;MCSPNVHFEHLIGSSNTSPAAPSQPFRSLSHARTAGASSWRSNIGAADASNSATSTAAPLSHTINHHSSVLSLAVDERRNLLYSGSQGGCIHVWDLGTFQPAARLQGHTGSVLALELAPEKRWLFSSSGDNTIRVWNTDTNAPLFVVHPAEENVGDIFALKWCAGLETLYLGCQSTSIQWICLAGFDKQAGPSKRLDANESLAPHYDVGTAPLGFNQAGADSPIISTPDIVARPHKFFDSVPVALSRSGLGSAGSSTPARVRPPSSVPLKLSKAASSSDGPQYTEPDAHLSDKGPLSTTRATEKVLHAASQRLDSTAVRDEVARDDSSGSVRTLLVPPSSAVPSAHFGYVYCLALLTLEGDAQHPTVLASGSGDETIKLWHATRAGLSLLATLESPNADGNAVLALASWKTTLFAGLQGGEVEVWDLETCTLVRTIRAHSDDVICLETCAESGLLFTAGADGNVHTWDRSFRRINRVQAHKGIVLSMTKVRTPAQSGEAARVAQLVTGSSDNFIRIWDTAPSPALPSSSREPVAELRRRELEHLSLEEPATPSLSSTPVASSSAAMTRAQVTEEGETPEAVSAQWPLLRSLLRRFIAIPSISSSEEHREDCRQAAHFLKTCFQELGAEARILPNPVGTNPLVLATFKANAYRSRRRRTAASGANDRSRSASTSASASTASTSSSESRTVDNDDDEEEDAQGLSGSIMFDHLDGRDAAADADEARTSRARPQKRCLFYGHYDCIAAEGSWASEPFTLDGRDGFLYGRGVSDNKGPILAAACAVHRLLSTRRLHSDVVFLIEGEEENGSVGFVEAVRRFKSEIGRIDVVLLSNSYWLDDETPCITVGLRGVVRATVSVGSGERDVHSGVEGGAIREPMVDMVKLLAALTAEGERVALPGFYDAVRQTTEDELQAYRDIVHIKQHAGAHADTVESLMAKWRYPSLSVHNLRVSGPGNSTVIPSSVEAQVSLRIVPDQQLAQIEASLRAYVASTFDALYATPASAAGRVVRNKVCVTVDHRADWWLGSDASVYFALLRDAVRHEWKAEPISIREGGSIPAIAILEKELGAAAVHLPMGQSSDSAHLPNERIRQTNLVKGHNVVMRFIAGLAHV
;
A
#
# COMPACT_ATOMS: atom_id res chain seq x y z
N MET A 1 31.99 -32.45 8.16
CA MET A 1 33.16 -33.23 7.70
C MET A 1 34.18 -32.27 7.08
N CYS A 2 35.42 -32.75 6.94
CA CYS A 2 36.64 -32.12 6.41
C CYS A 2 36.51 -30.95 5.41
N SER A 3 37.20 -29.84 5.72
CA SER A 3 38.23 -29.29 4.82
C SER A 3 39.46 -30.23 4.87
N PRO A 4 40.34 -30.33 3.84
CA PRO A 4 41.23 -29.21 3.51
C PRO A 4 41.63 -29.09 2.01
N ASN A 5 42.33 -28.01 1.65
CA ASN A 5 43.71 -28.14 1.15
C ASN A 5 44.43 -26.78 1.11
N VAL A 6 45.73 -26.81 1.41
CA VAL A 6 46.68 -25.68 1.36
C VAL A 6 47.94 -26.18 0.66
N HIS A 7 48.56 -25.35 -0.18
CA HIS A 7 49.92 -25.57 -0.67
C HIS A 7 50.76 -24.29 -0.59
N PHE A 8 52.07 -24.41 -0.79
CA PHE A 8 53.07 -23.76 0.06
C PHE A 8 54.29 -23.27 -0.74
N GLU A 9 55.00 -22.27 -0.18
CA GLU A 9 56.39 -21.86 -0.47
C GLU A 9 56.81 -21.35 -1.87
N HIS A 10 57.47 -20.17 -1.88
CA HIS A 10 58.87 -20.08 -2.32
C HIS A 10 59.60 -18.88 -1.69
N LEU A 11 60.94 -18.92 -1.66
CA LEU A 11 61.83 -17.98 -0.93
C LEU A 11 62.39 -16.81 -1.77
N ILE A 12 63.19 -15.95 -1.08
CA ILE A 12 64.12 -14.87 -1.51
C ILE A 12 63.53 -13.44 -1.37
N GLY A 13 64.19 -12.46 -0.72
CA GLY A 13 65.40 -12.48 0.12
C GLY A 13 66.16 -11.12 0.16
N SER A 14 66.74 -10.76 1.32
CA SER A 14 67.64 -9.58 1.57
C SER A 14 67.06 -8.16 1.35
N SER A 15 67.52 -7.07 2.01
CA SER A 15 68.44 -6.89 3.18
C SER A 15 68.48 -5.42 3.66
N ASN A 16 68.74 -5.19 4.96
CA ASN A 16 69.43 -4.00 5.56
C ASN A 16 68.75 -2.60 5.45
N THR A 17 68.92 -1.63 6.37
CA THR A 17 69.66 -1.54 7.66
C THR A 17 69.02 -0.52 8.62
N SER A 18 69.44 -0.53 9.89
CA SER A 18 68.91 0.26 11.03
C SER A 18 69.57 1.68 11.20
N PRO A 19 69.56 2.35 12.37
CA PRO A 19 68.46 3.18 12.88
C PRO A 19 68.88 4.59 13.40
N ALA A 20 67.92 5.45 13.79
CA ALA A 20 68.17 6.57 14.74
C ALA A 20 66.90 7.05 15.50
N ALA A 21 67.10 7.54 16.71
CA ALA A 21 66.15 8.26 17.61
C ALA A 21 66.94 9.47 18.21
N PRO A 22 66.51 10.23 19.26
CA PRO A 22 65.30 10.18 20.11
C PRO A 22 64.70 11.58 20.52
N SER A 23 63.82 11.59 21.54
CA SER A 23 63.42 12.72 22.45
C SER A 23 62.67 13.96 21.86
N GLN A 24 61.49 14.38 22.35
CA GLN A 24 61.08 14.89 23.71
C GLN A 24 61.62 16.32 24.01
N PRO A 25 60.93 17.22 24.79
CA PRO A 25 59.81 16.97 25.73
C PRO A 25 58.63 17.99 25.83
N PHE A 26 57.50 17.53 26.41
CA PHE A 26 56.53 18.17 27.35
C PHE A 26 56.00 19.65 27.30
N ARG A 27 54.70 19.76 27.69
CA ARG A 27 53.99 20.85 28.44
C ARG A 27 53.62 22.17 27.71
N SER A 28 52.57 22.93 28.08
CA SER A 28 51.36 22.66 28.90
C SER A 28 50.39 23.88 28.94
N LEU A 29 49.07 23.63 28.91
CA LEU A 29 47.95 24.48 29.43
C LEU A 29 47.93 26.01 29.13
N SER A 30 46.85 26.52 28.51
CA SER A 30 45.75 27.22 29.24
C SER A 30 44.88 28.19 28.39
N HIS A 31 43.68 28.39 28.93
CA HIS A 31 42.51 29.15 28.48
C HIS A 31 42.65 30.60 27.97
N ALA A 32 41.89 30.87 26.90
CA ALA A 32 40.83 31.90 26.78
C ALA A 32 41.08 33.36 26.29
N ARG A 33 40.29 33.67 25.24
CA ARG A 33 39.49 34.91 24.96
C ARG A 33 40.04 36.07 24.09
N THR A 34 39.15 36.42 23.15
CA THR A 34 38.83 37.74 22.55
C THR A 34 39.82 38.45 21.61
N ALA A 35 39.54 38.26 20.32
CA ALA A 35 39.19 39.31 19.33
C ALA A 35 40.18 40.45 19.00
N GLY A 36 40.61 40.47 17.72
CA GLY A 36 41.26 41.60 17.04
C GLY A 36 41.70 41.15 15.64
N ALA A 37 41.26 41.83 14.58
CA ALA A 37 41.42 41.36 13.20
C ALA A 37 42.45 42.15 12.39
N SER A 38 43.27 41.47 11.58
CA SER A 38 43.69 41.93 10.23
C SER A 38 44.55 40.89 9.49
N SER A 39 44.20 40.62 8.22
CA SER A 39 45.09 40.48 7.04
C SER A 39 46.36 39.58 7.19
N TRP A 40 46.59 38.49 6.43
CA TRP A 40 46.65 38.40 4.95
C TRP A 40 46.95 36.96 4.43
N ARG A 41 46.77 36.75 3.11
CA ARG A 41 47.48 35.78 2.22
C ARG A 41 47.28 34.24 2.34
N SER A 42 46.42 33.74 1.45
CA SER A 42 46.71 32.76 0.35
C SER A 42 47.44 31.42 0.58
N ASN A 43 46.90 30.40 -0.11
CA ASN A 43 47.48 29.10 -0.49
C ASN A 43 47.65 28.01 0.59
N ILE A 44 46.86 26.95 0.45
CA ILE A 44 47.31 25.55 0.27
C ILE A 44 46.25 24.85 -0.60
N GLY A 45 46.64 23.81 -1.34
CA GLY A 45 45.71 22.97 -2.10
C GLY A 45 46.17 21.51 -2.11
N ALA A 46 45.31 20.64 -2.65
CA ALA A 46 45.53 19.21 -2.90
C ALA A 46 45.78 18.30 -1.68
N ALA A 47 44.69 17.71 -1.17
CA ALA A 47 44.62 16.26 -0.95
C ALA A 47 43.15 15.79 -1.09
N ASP A 48 43.00 14.57 -1.60
CA ASP A 48 41.81 13.73 -1.76
C ASP A 48 40.95 13.87 -3.05
N ALA A 49 41.10 12.86 -3.92
CA ALA A 49 40.33 12.68 -5.14
C ALA A 49 40.22 11.19 -5.51
N SER A 50 39.19 10.48 -5.02
CA SER A 50 38.83 9.13 -5.50
C SER A 50 37.42 8.68 -5.10
N ASN A 51 36.40 9.11 -5.86
CA ASN A 51 35.15 8.38 -6.19
C ASN A 51 34.11 9.33 -6.82
N SER A 52 34.32 9.70 -8.08
CA SER A 52 33.32 10.40 -8.89
C SER A 52 32.30 9.41 -9.47
N ALA A 53 31.22 9.13 -8.71
CA ALA A 53 30.01 8.61 -9.33
C ALA A 53 29.51 9.65 -10.36
N THR A 54 29.27 9.22 -11.60
CA THR A 54 28.89 10.12 -12.70
C THR A 54 27.49 10.68 -12.47
N SER A 55 27.43 11.93 -12.00
CA SER A 55 26.18 12.66 -11.81
C SER A 55 25.47 12.89 -13.15
N THR A 56 24.38 12.18 -13.39
CA THR A 56 23.42 12.46 -14.47
C THR A 56 22.49 13.59 -14.04
N ALA A 57 23.06 14.77 -13.78
CA ALA A 57 22.30 15.97 -13.48
C ALA A 57 21.42 16.36 -14.67
N ALA A 58 20.15 16.64 -14.41
CA ALA A 58 19.24 17.29 -15.36
C ALA A 58 19.86 18.63 -15.80
N PRO A 59 20.23 18.82 -17.09
CA PRO A 59 20.89 20.05 -17.51
C PRO A 59 19.91 21.22 -17.47
N LEU A 60 20.43 22.40 -17.07
CA LEU A 60 19.71 23.66 -17.13
C LEU A 60 19.55 24.06 -18.61
N SER A 61 18.32 23.97 -19.11
CA SER A 61 17.95 24.28 -20.49
C SER A 61 17.85 25.80 -20.72
N HIS A 62 17.18 26.51 -19.80
CA HIS A 62 16.98 27.95 -19.92
C HIS A 62 16.80 28.67 -18.58
N THR A 63 16.95 30.01 -18.59
CA THR A 63 16.70 30.88 -17.43
C THR A 63 16.10 32.21 -17.88
N ILE A 64 14.87 32.50 -17.42
CA ILE A 64 14.14 33.73 -17.71
C ILE A 64 14.24 34.67 -16.50
N ASN A 65 14.52 35.96 -16.73
CA ASN A 65 14.41 36.99 -15.69
C ASN A 65 12.96 37.52 -15.64
N HIS A 66 12.27 37.29 -14.53
CA HIS A 66 10.88 37.71 -14.32
C HIS A 66 10.77 39.10 -13.68
N HIS A 67 11.90 39.67 -13.20
CA HIS A 67 12.00 40.98 -12.54
C HIS A 67 11.14 41.18 -11.26
N SER A 68 10.48 40.12 -10.79
CA SER A 68 9.69 40.05 -9.55
C SER A 68 9.60 38.59 -9.09
N SER A 69 9.41 38.33 -7.80
CA SER A 69 9.23 36.99 -7.23
C SER A 69 8.18 36.20 -7.99
N VAL A 70 8.52 34.96 -8.38
CA VAL A 70 7.62 34.06 -9.13
C VAL A 70 6.89 33.16 -8.13
N LEU A 71 5.67 33.53 -7.79
CA LEU A 71 4.90 32.86 -6.73
C LEU A 71 4.18 31.62 -7.25
N SER A 72 3.76 31.62 -8.52
CA SER A 72 2.93 30.58 -9.13
C SER A 72 3.27 30.35 -10.61
N LEU A 73 3.06 29.13 -11.10
CA LEU A 73 3.34 28.71 -12.48
C LEU A 73 2.24 27.77 -13.00
N ALA A 74 1.91 27.86 -14.29
CA ALA A 74 1.05 26.89 -14.99
C ALA A 74 1.42 26.77 -16.48
N VAL A 75 1.24 25.59 -17.09
CA VAL A 75 1.65 25.29 -18.48
C VAL A 75 0.46 24.88 -19.36
N ASP A 76 0.16 25.64 -20.41
CA ASP A 76 -0.76 25.20 -21.49
C ASP A 76 0.06 24.43 -22.52
N GLU A 77 0.20 23.11 -22.32
CA GLU A 77 0.96 22.20 -23.20
C GLU A 77 0.43 22.20 -24.66
N ARG A 78 -0.86 22.49 -24.86
CA ARG A 78 -1.51 22.60 -26.17
C ARG A 78 -1.07 23.85 -26.93
N ARG A 79 -0.82 24.96 -26.24
CA ARG A 79 -0.25 26.19 -26.83
C ARG A 79 1.26 26.31 -26.72
N ASN A 80 1.91 25.42 -25.96
CA ASN A 80 3.31 25.54 -25.56
C ASN A 80 3.60 26.87 -24.84
N LEU A 81 2.72 27.27 -23.91
CA LEU A 81 2.83 28.51 -23.14
C LEU A 81 3.04 28.24 -21.64
N LEU A 82 3.90 29.05 -21.01
CA LEU A 82 4.07 29.13 -19.56
C LEU A 82 3.43 30.41 -19.03
N TYR A 83 2.55 30.29 -18.05
CA TYR A 83 2.00 31.39 -17.27
C TYR A 83 2.76 31.48 -15.95
N SER A 84 3.17 32.69 -15.54
CA SER A 84 3.88 32.94 -14.28
C SER A 84 3.28 34.10 -13.49
N GLY A 85 2.81 33.83 -12.27
CA GLY A 85 2.24 34.81 -11.37
C GLY A 85 3.32 35.56 -10.59
N SER A 86 3.24 36.89 -10.59
CA SER A 86 4.14 37.76 -9.84
C SER A 86 3.56 38.20 -8.51
N GLN A 87 4.46 38.51 -7.59
CA GLN A 87 4.16 39.29 -6.38
C GLN A 87 3.59 40.68 -6.71
N GLY A 88 3.93 41.24 -7.88
CA GLY A 88 3.40 42.51 -8.39
C GLY A 88 2.05 42.43 -9.12
N GLY A 89 1.15 41.52 -8.76
CA GLY A 89 -0.23 41.43 -9.28
C GLY A 89 -0.39 41.15 -10.78
N CYS A 90 0.69 40.79 -11.46
CA CYS A 90 0.70 40.54 -12.91
C CYS A 90 0.95 39.06 -13.21
N ILE A 91 0.37 38.57 -14.30
CA ILE A 91 0.70 37.27 -14.85
C ILE A 91 1.47 37.50 -16.14
N HIS A 92 2.69 36.98 -16.25
CA HIS A 92 3.42 36.99 -17.51
C HIS A 92 3.16 35.69 -18.27
N VAL A 93 3.08 35.79 -19.60
CA VAL A 93 2.88 34.65 -20.50
C VAL A 93 4.12 34.53 -21.36
N TRP A 94 4.76 33.38 -21.34
CA TRP A 94 6.00 33.09 -22.06
C TRP A 94 5.77 31.97 -23.07
N ASP A 95 6.34 32.09 -24.25
CA ASP A 95 6.39 31.01 -25.24
C ASP A 95 7.52 30.02 -24.89
N LEU A 96 7.20 28.74 -24.70
CA LEU A 96 8.18 27.72 -24.27
C LEU A 96 9.08 27.22 -25.42
N GLY A 97 8.86 27.65 -26.67
CA GLY A 97 9.73 27.31 -27.80
C GLY A 97 10.83 28.34 -28.07
N THR A 98 10.59 29.59 -27.67
CA THR A 98 11.46 30.76 -27.91
C THR A 98 11.92 31.45 -26.62
N PHE A 99 11.29 31.11 -25.50
CA PHE A 99 11.44 31.72 -24.17
C PHE A 99 11.20 33.25 -24.14
N GLN A 100 10.46 33.77 -25.12
CA GLN A 100 10.12 35.19 -25.22
C GLN A 100 8.78 35.49 -24.52
N PRO A 101 8.60 36.72 -23.99
CA PRO A 101 7.31 37.15 -23.45
C PRO A 101 6.28 37.31 -24.58
N ALA A 102 5.20 36.53 -24.52
CA ALA A 102 4.11 36.53 -25.47
C ALA A 102 2.96 37.48 -25.07
N ALA A 103 2.69 37.63 -23.76
CA ALA A 103 1.68 38.55 -23.23
C ALA A 103 1.91 38.88 -21.74
N ARG A 104 1.15 39.85 -21.22
CA ARG A 104 1.07 40.16 -19.79
C ARG A 104 -0.39 40.44 -19.41
N LEU A 105 -0.91 39.67 -18.46
CA LEU A 105 -2.25 39.85 -17.91
C LEU A 105 -2.14 40.79 -16.69
N GLN A 106 -3.04 41.74 -16.59
CA GLN A 106 -3.10 42.73 -15.50
C GLN A 106 -4.53 42.81 -14.96
N GLY A 107 -4.69 42.92 -13.65
CA GLY A 107 -5.99 43.06 -13.01
C GLY A 107 -6.01 42.76 -11.52
N HIS A 108 -5.12 41.90 -11.03
CA HIS A 108 -4.96 41.71 -9.59
C HIS A 108 -4.24 42.92 -8.97
N THR A 109 -4.63 43.30 -7.76
CA THR A 109 -4.01 44.39 -6.99
C THR A 109 -3.06 43.91 -5.90
N GLY A 110 -3.07 42.61 -5.59
CA GLY A 110 -2.14 41.93 -4.70
C GLY A 110 -1.33 40.83 -5.40
N SER A 111 -0.42 40.19 -4.66
CA SER A 111 0.36 39.02 -5.10
C SER A 111 -0.48 37.94 -5.78
N VAL A 112 -0.03 37.36 -6.91
CA VAL A 112 -0.73 36.25 -7.59
C VAL A 112 -0.29 34.90 -7.00
N LEU A 113 -1.06 34.37 -6.07
CA LEU A 113 -0.64 33.28 -5.17
C LEU A 113 -0.68 31.90 -5.83
N ALA A 114 -1.73 31.59 -6.60
CA ALA A 114 -1.84 30.34 -7.34
C ALA A 114 -2.34 30.56 -8.78
N LEU A 115 -1.95 29.63 -9.67
CA LEU A 115 -2.42 29.50 -11.04
C LEU A 115 -2.88 28.05 -11.27
N GLU A 116 -4.04 27.88 -11.90
CA GLU A 116 -4.61 26.55 -12.22
C GLU A 116 -5.27 26.61 -13.61
N LEU A 117 -5.08 25.58 -14.43
CA LEU A 117 -5.62 25.53 -15.80
C LEU A 117 -6.84 24.60 -15.90
N ALA A 118 -7.78 25.00 -16.75
CA ALA A 118 -8.86 24.17 -17.28
C ALA A 118 -8.73 24.07 -18.81
N PRO A 119 -7.87 23.17 -19.34
CA PRO A 119 -7.57 23.09 -20.76
C PRO A 119 -8.78 22.81 -21.64
N GLU A 120 -9.77 22.08 -21.12
CA GLU A 120 -11.02 21.73 -21.80
C GLU A 120 -11.98 22.92 -21.95
N LYS A 121 -11.95 23.87 -21.00
CA LYS A 121 -12.64 25.17 -21.11
C LYS A 121 -11.79 26.25 -21.77
N ARG A 122 -10.49 26.00 -21.95
CA ARG A 122 -9.45 26.97 -22.35
C ARG A 122 -9.39 28.16 -21.39
N TRP A 123 -9.45 27.88 -20.09
CA TRP A 123 -9.38 28.89 -19.05
C TRP A 123 -8.14 28.74 -18.17
N LEU A 124 -7.65 29.86 -17.67
CA LEU A 124 -6.69 29.98 -16.57
C LEU A 124 -7.40 30.63 -15.40
N PHE A 125 -7.29 30.03 -14.22
CA PHE A 125 -7.67 30.63 -12.95
C PHE A 125 -6.43 31.22 -12.28
N SER A 126 -6.56 32.40 -11.68
CA SER A 126 -5.53 33.01 -10.84
C SER A 126 -6.12 33.51 -9.53
N SER A 127 -5.50 33.17 -8.40
CA SER A 127 -5.88 33.68 -7.07
C SER A 127 -4.92 34.76 -6.60
N SER A 128 -5.36 35.59 -5.67
CA SER A 128 -4.53 36.68 -5.14
C SER A 128 -4.84 37.04 -3.69
N GLY A 129 -3.87 37.71 -3.05
CA GLY A 129 -4.05 38.45 -1.79
C GLY A 129 -4.87 39.75 -1.94
N ASP A 130 -5.54 39.97 -3.08
CA ASP A 130 -6.63 40.95 -3.22
C ASP A 130 -8.02 40.37 -2.90
N ASN A 131 -8.07 39.18 -2.29
CA ASN A 131 -9.27 38.40 -1.96
C ASN A 131 -10.11 37.98 -3.19
N THR A 132 -9.60 38.04 -4.43
CA THR A 132 -10.34 37.61 -5.63
C THR A 132 -9.68 36.45 -6.38
N ILE A 133 -10.49 35.76 -7.19
CA ILE A 133 -10.02 34.88 -8.26
C ILE A 133 -10.39 35.54 -9.60
N ARG A 134 -9.47 35.54 -10.57
CA ARG A 134 -9.74 35.95 -11.95
C ARG A 134 -9.71 34.75 -12.89
N VAL A 135 -10.59 34.77 -13.88
CA VAL A 135 -10.68 33.76 -14.94
C VAL A 135 -10.29 34.40 -16.27
N TRP A 136 -9.31 33.82 -16.96
CA TRP A 136 -8.76 34.32 -18.22
C TRP A 136 -8.96 33.31 -19.34
N ASN A 137 -9.25 33.77 -20.55
CA ASN A 137 -9.31 32.94 -21.74
C ASN A 137 -7.88 32.62 -22.23
N THR A 138 -7.48 31.35 -22.31
CA THR A 138 -6.10 30.97 -22.70
C THR A 138 -5.85 31.01 -24.20
N ASP A 139 -6.84 31.32 -25.05
CA ASP A 139 -6.61 31.61 -26.48
C ASP A 139 -6.38 33.10 -26.72
N THR A 140 -7.23 33.97 -26.17
CA THR A 140 -7.19 35.42 -26.40
C THR A 140 -6.41 36.20 -25.33
N ASN A 141 -6.06 35.57 -24.21
CA ASN A 141 -5.50 36.21 -23.01
C ASN A 141 -6.38 37.33 -22.41
N ALA A 142 -7.68 37.37 -22.74
CA ALA A 142 -8.63 38.33 -22.20
C ALA A 142 -9.23 37.85 -20.85
N PRO A 143 -9.54 38.75 -19.90
CA PRO A 143 -10.33 38.41 -18.72
C PRO A 143 -11.77 38.04 -19.11
N LEU A 144 -12.33 37.04 -18.43
CA LEU A 144 -13.70 36.56 -18.61
C LEU A 144 -14.57 36.88 -17.40
N PHE A 145 -14.09 36.52 -16.20
CA PHE A 145 -14.82 36.65 -14.95
C PHE A 145 -13.90 37.13 -13.82
N VAL A 146 -14.47 37.86 -12.86
CA VAL A 146 -13.94 38.01 -11.50
C VAL A 146 -14.84 37.20 -10.57
N VAL A 147 -14.27 36.37 -9.71
CA VAL A 147 -15.00 35.58 -8.71
C VAL A 147 -14.64 36.10 -7.33
N HIS A 148 -15.65 36.51 -6.56
CA HIS A 148 -15.50 36.84 -5.15
C HIS A 148 -15.88 35.63 -4.28
N PRO A 149 -15.07 35.30 -3.26
CA PRO A 149 -15.40 34.33 -2.22
C PRO A 149 -16.71 34.62 -1.48
N ALA A 150 -17.20 33.65 -0.70
CA ALA A 150 -18.48 33.74 0.00
C ALA A 150 -18.43 34.58 1.29
N GLU A 151 -17.22 34.84 1.80
CA GLU A 151 -16.96 35.64 3.00
C GLU A 151 -16.32 36.97 2.54
N GLU A 152 -16.77 38.11 3.08
CA GLU A 152 -16.30 39.45 2.67
C GLU A 152 -14.77 39.65 2.83
N ASN A 153 -14.13 38.87 3.70
CA ASN A 153 -12.68 38.89 3.90
C ASN A 153 -12.13 37.48 4.21
N VAL A 154 -11.92 36.67 3.18
CA VAL A 154 -11.20 35.39 3.29
C VAL A 154 -9.68 35.52 3.51
N GLY A 155 -9.12 36.72 3.31
CA GLY A 155 -7.69 36.95 3.25
C GLY A 155 -7.02 36.30 2.03
N ASP A 156 -5.74 35.96 2.15
CA ASP A 156 -4.97 35.30 1.09
C ASP A 156 -5.63 33.99 0.62
N ILE A 157 -5.78 33.83 -0.70
CA ILE A 157 -6.28 32.60 -1.34
C ILE A 157 -5.08 31.79 -1.86
N PHE A 158 -4.49 31.00 -0.96
CA PHE A 158 -3.23 30.28 -1.21
C PHE A 158 -3.34 29.18 -2.26
N ALA A 159 -4.46 28.47 -2.33
CA ALA A 159 -4.61 27.28 -3.16
C ALA A 159 -5.82 27.35 -4.11
N LEU A 160 -5.61 26.87 -5.34
CA LEU A 160 -6.65 26.61 -6.34
C LEU A 160 -6.57 25.15 -6.79
N LYS A 161 -7.71 24.49 -6.99
CA LYS A 161 -7.74 23.20 -7.72
C LYS A 161 -8.99 23.03 -8.57
N TRP A 162 -8.82 22.69 -9.84
CA TRP A 162 -9.90 22.53 -10.82
C TRP A 162 -10.25 21.04 -11.02
N CYS A 163 -11.53 20.71 -10.85
CA CYS A 163 -12.06 19.39 -11.15
C CYS A 163 -12.91 19.42 -12.43
N ALA A 164 -12.31 19.03 -13.56
CA ALA A 164 -12.98 19.02 -14.86
C ALA A 164 -14.23 18.10 -14.91
N GLY A 165 -14.23 16.96 -14.19
CA GLY A 165 -15.38 16.05 -14.15
C GLY A 165 -16.60 16.62 -13.43
N LEU A 166 -16.39 17.38 -12.36
CA LEU A 166 -17.46 18.10 -11.65
C LEU A 166 -17.77 19.47 -12.29
N GLU A 167 -16.86 20.00 -13.10
CA GLU A 167 -16.80 21.39 -13.57
C GLU A 167 -16.74 22.39 -12.40
N THR A 168 -15.94 22.08 -11.36
CA THR A 168 -15.87 22.84 -10.10
C THR A 168 -14.45 23.29 -9.78
N LEU A 169 -14.29 24.55 -9.41
CA LEU A 169 -13.06 25.12 -8.84
C LEU A 169 -13.14 25.08 -7.31
N TYR A 170 -12.09 24.60 -6.65
CA TYR A 170 -11.90 24.58 -5.19
C TYR A 170 -10.84 25.61 -4.77
N LEU A 171 -11.05 26.22 -3.61
CA LEU A 171 -10.31 27.35 -3.06
C LEU A 171 -9.82 27.01 -1.64
N GLY A 172 -8.54 27.24 -1.35
CA GLY A 172 -7.97 27.19 0.02
C GLY A 172 -7.65 28.59 0.52
N CYS A 173 -8.20 28.96 1.68
CA CYS A 173 -8.22 30.34 2.16
C CYS A 173 -7.50 30.55 3.51
N GLN A 174 -7.03 31.78 3.73
CA GLN A 174 -6.47 32.24 5.01
C GLN A 174 -7.52 32.27 6.12
N SER A 175 -8.82 32.42 5.82
CA SER A 175 -9.92 32.31 6.80
C SER A 175 -10.17 30.89 7.32
N THR A 176 -9.25 29.95 7.07
CA THR A 176 -9.34 28.51 7.44
C THR A 176 -10.47 27.75 6.74
N SER A 177 -11.14 28.39 5.77
CA SER A 177 -12.23 27.82 4.98
C SER A 177 -11.72 27.11 3.73
N ILE A 178 -12.52 26.14 3.26
CA ILE A 178 -12.43 25.60 1.89
C ILE A 178 -13.72 26.00 1.18
N GLN A 179 -13.59 26.65 0.02
CA GLN A 179 -14.74 27.16 -0.75
C GLN A 179 -14.73 26.63 -2.18
N TRP A 180 -15.88 26.62 -2.87
CA TRP A 180 -15.96 26.11 -4.24
C TRP A 180 -17.02 26.77 -5.11
N ILE A 181 -16.79 26.80 -6.41
CA ILE A 181 -17.76 27.29 -7.41
C ILE A 181 -17.87 26.33 -8.59
N CYS A 182 -19.09 25.90 -8.91
CA CYS A 182 -19.39 25.08 -10.08
C CYS A 182 -19.63 26.00 -11.28
N LEU A 183 -18.84 25.82 -12.34
CA LEU A 183 -18.80 26.63 -13.55
C LEU A 183 -19.28 25.85 -14.79
N ALA A 184 -20.18 24.89 -14.57
CA ALA A 184 -20.85 24.13 -15.61
C ALA A 184 -21.70 25.04 -16.53
N GLY A 185 -21.53 24.92 -17.85
CA GLY A 185 -22.33 25.63 -18.85
C GLY A 185 -21.97 27.11 -19.12
N PHE A 186 -21.10 27.73 -18.32
CA PHE A 186 -20.64 29.12 -18.52
C PHE A 186 -19.85 29.33 -19.83
N ASP A 187 -19.43 28.26 -20.49
CA ASP A 187 -18.82 28.23 -21.83
C ASP A 187 -19.77 28.64 -22.97
N LYS A 188 -21.10 28.59 -22.76
CA LYS A 188 -22.09 28.60 -23.86
C LYS A 188 -22.71 29.96 -24.21
N GLN A 189 -22.41 31.03 -23.46
CA GLN A 189 -23.03 32.34 -23.67
C GLN A 189 -22.35 33.23 -24.75
N ALA A 190 -21.39 32.71 -25.52
CA ALA A 190 -20.71 33.43 -26.61
C ALA A 190 -21.44 33.34 -27.97
N GLY A 191 -22.74 33.68 -28.00
CA GLY A 191 -23.53 33.77 -29.24
C GLY A 191 -23.43 35.15 -29.92
N PRO A 192 -23.51 35.26 -31.25
CA PRO A 192 -23.36 36.54 -31.95
C PRO A 192 -24.54 37.48 -31.66
N SER A 193 -24.21 38.74 -31.32
CA SER A 193 -25.20 39.79 -31.12
C SER A 193 -26.01 40.04 -32.40
N LYS A 194 -27.33 39.84 -32.33
CA LYS A 194 -28.23 40.31 -33.39
C LYS A 194 -28.30 41.83 -33.35
N ARG A 195 -27.86 42.48 -34.42
CA ARG A 195 -28.35 43.83 -34.75
C ARG A 195 -29.88 43.78 -34.77
N LEU A 196 -30.50 44.64 -33.97
CA LEU A 196 -31.87 45.10 -34.20
C LEU A 196 -31.74 46.45 -34.89
N ASP A 197 -32.10 46.49 -36.17
CA ASP A 197 -32.05 47.71 -36.96
C ASP A 197 -33.16 48.68 -36.53
N ALA A 198 -32.86 49.98 -36.55
CA ALA A 198 -33.74 51.00 -36.01
C ALA A 198 -34.82 51.44 -37.00
N ASN A 199 -35.99 50.81 -36.97
CA ASN A 199 -37.26 51.46 -37.32
C ASN A 199 -38.48 50.66 -36.87
N GLU A 200 -39.27 51.20 -35.95
CA GLU A 200 -40.69 51.46 -36.18
C GLU A 200 -41.29 52.29 -35.04
N SER A 201 -42.29 53.10 -35.35
CA SER A 201 -42.97 53.98 -34.41
C SER A 201 -44.47 53.97 -34.70
N LEU A 202 -45.31 53.87 -33.66
CA LEU A 202 -46.53 54.68 -33.45
C LEU A 202 -47.47 54.10 -32.37
N ALA A 203 -47.38 54.69 -31.18
CA ALA A 203 -48.54 55.16 -30.39
C ALA A 203 -49.52 54.07 -29.83
N PRO A 204 -50.67 54.41 -29.18
CA PRO A 204 -50.82 54.02 -27.75
C PRO A 204 -52.19 53.37 -27.40
N HIS A 205 -52.43 53.04 -26.11
CA HIS A 205 -53.62 53.50 -25.34
C HIS A 205 -53.75 52.95 -23.89
N TYR A 206 -54.23 53.83 -23.00
CA TYR A 206 -55.12 53.67 -21.84
C TYR A 206 -54.88 52.66 -20.67
N ASP A 207 -54.33 53.20 -19.57
CA ASP A 207 -55.04 53.70 -18.34
C ASP A 207 -55.34 52.86 -17.07
N VAL A 208 -55.34 53.64 -15.96
CA VAL A 208 -55.96 53.48 -14.60
C VAL A 208 -55.62 52.24 -13.74
N GLY A 209 -55.12 52.51 -12.53
CA GLY A 209 -54.94 51.51 -11.45
C GLY A 209 -54.36 52.08 -10.15
N THR A 210 -54.97 53.12 -9.58
CA THR A 210 -54.33 53.97 -8.55
C THR A 210 -54.49 53.51 -7.10
N ALA A 211 -53.39 53.62 -6.33
CA ALA A 211 -53.30 53.93 -4.89
C ALA A 211 -53.63 52.82 -3.85
N PRO A 212 -53.19 52.97 -2.57
CA PRO A 212 -52.40 54.06 -1.99
C PRO A 212 -51.04 53.65 -1.37
N LEU A 213 -50.23 54.67 -1.05
CA LEU A 213 -48.97 54.57 -0.31
C LEU A 213 -49.18 54.42 1.20
N GLY A 214 -48.23 53.78 1.88
CA GLY A 214 -48.05 53.84 3.33
C GLY A 214 -46.66 54.37 3.68
N PHE A 215 -46.49 55.69 3.70
CA PHE A 215 -45.25 56.31 4.20
C PHE A 215 -45.21 56.31 5.73
N ASN A 216 -44.03 56.10 6.30
CA ASN A 216 -43.64 56.68 7.58
C ASN A 216 -42.20 57.19 7.48
N GLN A 217 -41.87 58.24 8.21
CA GLN A 217 -40.75 59.13 7.90
C GLN A 217 -39.91 59.48 9.14
N ALA A 218 -38.75 60.09 8.90
CA ALA A 218 -37.68 60.49 9.83
C ALA A 218 -36.72 59.35 10.25
N GLY A 219 -35.42 59.60 10.41
CA GLY A 219 -34.69 60.86 10.25
C GLY A 219 -33.29 60.64 9.67
N ALA A 220 -32.74 61.68 9.03
CA ALA A 220 -31.36 61.68 8.58
C ALA A 220 -30.48 62.37 9.61
N ASP A 221 -29.33 61.76 9.92
CA ASP A 221 -28.14 62.45 10.44
C ASP A 221 -26.91 61.65 10.02
N SER A 222 -26.23 62.12 8.96
CA SER A 222 -25.06 61.45 8.38
C SER A 222 -23.79 62.28 8.64
N PRO A 223 -22.98 61.96 9.66
CA PRO A 223 -21.63 62.50 9.75
C PRO A 223 -20.79 61.89 8.63
N ILE A 224 -20.23 62.73 7.76
CA ILE A 224 -19.22 62.31 6.78
C ILE A 224 -17.97 61.89 7.55
N ILE A 225 -17.72 60.58 7.64
CA ILE A 225 -16.47 60.03 8.16
C ILE A 225 -15.70 59.48 6.95
N SER A 226 -14.61 60.16 6.61
CA SER A 226 -13.64 59.66 5.62
C SER A 226 -13.05 58.35 6.13
N THR A 227 -13.20 57.27 5.35
CA THR A 227 -12.47 56.03 5.59
C THR A 227 -10.97 56.30 5.43
N PRO A 228 -10.13 56.07 6.45
CA PRO A 228 -8.68 56.22 6.31
C PRO A 228 -8.11 55.11 5.43
N ASP A 229 -7.00 55.37 4.74
CA ASP A 229 -6.27 54.36 3.98
C ASP A 229 -5.83 53.22 4.91
N ILE A 230 -6.48 52.06 4.81
CA ILE A 230 -6.05 50.84 5.50
C ILE A 230 -4.86 50.25 4.76
N VAL A 231 -3.68 50.81 5.03
CA VAL A 231 -2.40 50.25 4.59
C VAL A 231 -2.25 48.86 5.22
N ALA A 232 -2.38 47.82 4.38
CA ALA A 232 -2.16 46.44 4.78
C ALA A 232 -0.75 46.27 5.39
N ARG A 233 -0.64 45.49 6.46
CA ARG A 233 0.67 45.18 7.07
C ARG A 233 1.37 44.10 6.24
N PRO A 234 2.60 44.33 5.73
CA PRO A 234 3.27 43.42 4.81
C PRO A 234 3.65 42.08 5.47
N HIS A 235 3.67 41.00 4.68
CA HIS A 235 3.86 39.66 5.19
C HIS A 235 5.33 39.23 5.25
N LYS A 236 5.72 38.46 6.27
CA LYS A 236 7.12 38.02 6.46
C LYS A 236 7.59 36.98 5.43
N PHE A 237 6.70 36.16 4.90
CA PHE A 237 7.09 35.02 4.07
C PHE A 237 7.21 35.37 2.58
N PHE A 238 6.24 36.10 2.03
CA PHE A 238 6.19 36.42 0.61
C PHE A 238 6.73 37.83 0.25
N ASP A 239 6.77 38.78 1.20
CA ASP A 239 7.14 40.18 0.92
C ASP A 239 8.50 40.65 1.48
N SER A 240 9.31 39.75 2.04
CA SER A 240 10.57 40.11 2.68
C SER A 240 11.80 39.91 1.79
N VAL A 241 12.66 40.93 1.72
CA VAL A 241 14.04 40.82 1.20
C VAL A 241 14.80 39.80 2.08
N PRO A 242 15.55 38.84 1.50
CA PRO A 242 16.07 37.70 2.24
C PRO A 242 17.06 38.09 3.34
N VAL A 243 16.68 37.81 4.59
CA VAL A 243 17.55 37.82 5.77
C VAL A 243 17.46 36.45 6.42
N ALA A 244 18.59 35.77 6.56
CA ALA A 244 18.66 34.46 7.20
C ALA A 244 18.31 34.55 8.69
N LEU A 245 17.08 34.16 9.05
CA LEU A 245 16.65 34.07 10.44
C LEU A 245 17.21 32.79 11.07
N SER A 246 18.34 32.93 11.74
CA SER A 246 18.86 31.89 12.63
C SER A 246 17.85 31.52 13.73
N ARG A 247 17.97 30.30 14.28
CA ARG A 247 17.12 29.75 15.36
C ARG A 247 17.26 30.50 16.71
N SER A 248 16.88 31.77 16.75
CA SER A 248 16.77 32.62 17.96
C SER A 248 16.10 33.98 17.62
N GLY A 249 14.79 34.04 17.35
CA GLY A 249 14.21 35.29 16.83
C GLY A 249 12.69 35.49 16.76
N LEU A 250 11.86 34.62 17.35
CA LEU A 250 10.40 34.85 17.47
C LEU A 250 10.00 34.90 18.94
N GLY A 251 9.57 36.08 19.40
CA GLY A 251 9.07 36.31 20.75
C GLY A 251 7.61 35.85 20.89
N SER A 252 7.24 35.43 22.10
CA SER A 252 5.89 34.93 22.41
C SER A 252 4.83 36.04 22.41
N ALA A 253 3.69 35.75 21.79
CA ALA A 253 2.49 36.59 21.87
C ALA A 253 1.60 36.16 23.05
N GLY A 254 1.78 36.81 24.20
CA GLY A 254 0.72 37.00 25.20
C GLY A 254 0.08 35.77 25.84
N SER A 255 0.79 35.04 26.70
CA SER A 255 0.16 34.20 27.74
C SER A 255 -0.01 35.01 29.04
N SER A 256 -1.25 35.23 29.48
CA SER A 256 -1.58 35.94 30.73
C SER A 256 -2.26 35.02 31.74
N THR A 257 -1.47 34.22 32.46
CA THR A 257 -1.95 33.36 33.57
C THR A 257 -1.73 34.02 34.94
N PRO A 258 -2.71 34.03 35.86
CA PRO A 258 -2.53 34.52 37.23
C PRO A 258 -1.62 33.59 38.07
N ALA A 259 -1.07 34.14 39.16
CA ALA A 259 0.02 33.51 39.91
C ALA A 259 -0.38 32.27 40.74
N ARG A 260 0.51 31.27 40.77
CA ARG A 260 0.35 30.00 41.48
C ARG A 260 1.03 30.02 42.86
N VAL A 261 0.24 29.96 43.94
CA VAL A 261 0.73 29.71 45.30
C VAL A 261 1.02 28.21 45.51
N ARG A 262 1.98 27.87 46.40
CA ARG A 262 2.36 26.47 46.69
C ARG A 262 1.41 25.77 47.68
N PRO A 263 1.25 24.44 47.60
CA PRO A 263 0.35 23.67 48.45
C PRO A 263 1.01 23.18 49.76
N PRO A 264 0.18 22.78 50.74
CA PRO A 264 0.46 21.62 51.58
C PRO A 264 -0.62 20.53 51.42
N SER A 265 -0.24 19.26 51.63
CA SER A 265 -1.11 18.10 51.56
C SER A 265 -1.59 17.64 52.95
N SER A 266 -2.88 17.34 53.11
CA SER A 266 -3.39 16.36 54.10
C SER A 266 -4.82 15.91 53.71
N VAL A 267 -5.35 14.90 54.40
CA VAL A 267 -6.42 14.02 53.88
C VAL A 267 -7.79 14.26 54.60
N PRO A 268 -8.84 13.43 54.47
CA PRO A 268 -10.19 13.89 54.13
C PRO A 268 -11.11 14.11 55.34
N LEU A 269 -12.35 14.59 55.08
CA LEU A 269 -13.55 14.13 55.80
C LEU A 269 -14.86 14.45 55.04
N LYS A 270 -16.01 14.00 55.58
CA LYS A 270 -17.32 13.91 54.89
C LYS A 270 -18.39 14.84 55.48
N LEU A 271 -19.49 15.01 54.71
CA LEU A 271 -20.82 15.53 55.11
C LEU A 271 -20.88 17.06 55.39
N SER A 272 -22.00 17.77 55.21
CA SER A 272 -23.42 17.34 55.03
C SER A 272 -24.29 18.34 54.24
N LYS A 273 -25.52 17.89 53.87
CA LYS A 273 -26.85 18.57 53.74
C LYS A 273 -26.93 20.12 53.59
N ALA A 274 -27.91 20.69 52.85
CA ALA A 274 -28.94 20.20 51.91
C ALA A 274 -29.77 21.37 51.30
N ALA A 275 -30.51 21.12 50.20
CA ALA A 275 -31.59 21.96 49.60
C ALA A 275 -31.16 23.35 49.07
N SER A 276 -31.85 24.04 48.14
CA SER A 276 -32.89 23.76 47.10
C SER A 276 -32.83 24.98 46.14
N SER A 277 -33.23 24.99 44.86
CA SER A 277 -34.48 24.50 44.24
C SER A 277 -34.41 24.52 42.69
N SER A 278 -35.35 23.81 42.06
CA SER A 278 -35.93 23.97 40.69
C SER A 278 -35.66 25.30 39.95
N ASP A 279 -35.41 25.36 38.63
CA ASP A 279 -36.18 24.81 37.50
C ASP A 279 -35.34 24.65 36.20
N GLY A 280 -35.89 23.94 35.18
CA GLY A 280 -35.34 23.91 33.82
C GLY A 280 -36.31 23.32 32.78
N PRO A 281 -36.36 23.85 31.53
CA PRO A 281 -37.22 23.33 30.47
C PRO A 281 -36.59 22.15 29.71
N GLN A 282 -37.42 21.24 29.21
CA GLN A 282 -37.02 20.09 28.40
C GLN A 282 -36.96 20.43 26.90
N TYR A 283 -36.12 19.74 26.14
CA TYR A 283 -36.21 19.66 24.67
C TYR A 283 -37.10 18.49 24.26
N THR A 284 -37.80 18.64 23.13
CA THR A 284 -38.66 17.62 22.51
C THR A 284 -38.21 17.31 21.10
N GLU A 285 -37.98 16.03 20.79
CA GLU A 285 -37.74 15.56 19.42
C GLU A 285 -39.08 15.36 18.66
N PRO A 286 -39.12 15.61 17.34
CA PRO A 286 -40.19 15.16 16.45
C PRO A 286 -39.76 13.94 15.61
N ASP A 287 -40.68 13.03 15.32
CA ASP A 287 -40.42 11.73 14.65
C ASP A 287 -41.02 11.64 13.22
N ALA A 288 -40.67 10.56 12.52
CA ALA A 288 -40.77 10.24 11.10
C ALA A 288 -42.04 10.63 10.30
N HIS A 289 -41.85 10.92 9.00
CA HIS A 289 -42.23 10.02 7.87
C HIS A 289 -42.15 10.70 6.49
N LEU A 290 -41.62 10.01 5.45
CA LEU A 290 -42.24 9.91 4.11
C LEU A 290 -41.49 9.01 3.08
N SER A 291 -42.22 8.00 2.58
CA SER A 291 -42.12 7.30 1.26
C SER A 291 -40.78 7.03 0.54
N ASP A 292 -40.54 5.74 0.28
CA ASP A 292 -39.59 5.19 -0.71
C ASP A 292 -40.09 5.37 -2.17
N LYS A 293 -39.17 5.51 -3.14
CA LYS A 293 -39.41 5.48 -4.61
C LYS A 293 -38.17 5.02 -5.39
N GLY A 294 -38.35 3.97 -6.21
CA GLY A 294 -37.34 3.40 -7.11
C GLY A 294 -36.92 4.28 -8.30
N PRO A 295 -35.90 3.85 -9.08
CA PRO A 295 -35.17 4.70 -10.01
C PRO A 295 -35.94 5.04 -11.31
N LEU A 296 -35.97 6.33 -11.65
CA LEU A 296 -36.56 6.86 -12.88
C LEU A 296 -35.51 7.51 -13.79
N SER A 297 -35.41 7.01 -15.03
CA SER A 297 -34.87 7.66 -16.24
C SER A 297 -33.87 8.81 -16.03
N THR A 298 -32.57 8.47 -15.95
CA THR A 298 -31.49 9.37 -15.53
C THR A 298 -31.20 10.55 -16.48
N THR A 299 -31.61 10.50 -17.74
CA THR A 299 -31.40 11.61 -18.69
C THR A 299 -32.22 12.85 -18.34
N ARG A 300 -33.54 12.70 -18.22
CA ARG A 300 -34.48 13.84 -18.09
C ARG A 300 -34.52 14.46 -16.68
N ALA A 301 -34.06 13.72 -15.67
CA ALA A 301 -33.84 14.27 -14.33
C ALA A 301 -32.59 15.16 -14.29
N THR A 302 -31.49 14.71 -14.91
CA THR A 302 -30.22 15.45 -14.98
C THR A 302 -30.38 16.76 -15.76
N GLU A 303 -31.14 16.77 -16.86
CA GLU A 303 -31.52 18.00 -17.58
C GLU A 303 -32.26 19.01 -16.68
N LYS A 304 -33.20 18.55 -15.83
CA LYS A 304 -33.93 19.43 -14.91
C LYS A 304 -33.03 19.99 -13.81
N VAL A 305 -32.09 19.21 -13.29
CA VAL A 305 -31.09 19.69 -12.30
C VAL A 305 -30.14 20.70 -12.95
N LEU A 306 -29.69 20.46 -14.19
CA LEU A 306 -28.88 21.42 -14.96
C LEU A 306 -29.67 22.72 -15.24
N HIS A 307 -30.94 22.63 -15.61
CA HIS A 307 -31.80 23.80 -15.84
C HIS A 307 -32.04 24.59 -14.56
N ALA A 308 -32.28 23.92 -13.43
CA ALA A 308 -32.45 24.56 -12.12
C ALA A 308 -31.14 25.16 -11.58
N ALA A 309 -29.98 24.53 -11.87
CA ALA A 309 -28.67 25.10 -11.57
C ALA A 309 -28.42 26.36 -12.41
N SER A 310 -28.65 26.30 -13.73
CA SER A 310 -28.54 27.46 -14.63
C SER A 310 -29.43 28.62 -14.17
N GLN A 311 -30.68 28.36 -13.82
CA GLN A 311 -31.62 29.38 -13.33
C GLN A 311 -31.27 29.95 -11.96
N ARG A 312 -30.49 29.24 -11.13
CA ARG A 312 -29.90 29.80 -9.91
C ARG A 312 -28.65 30.62 -10.22
N LEU A 313 -27.82 30.19 -11.17
CA LEU A 313 -26.58 30.85 -11.56
C LEU A 313 -26.83 32.18 -12.32
N ASP A 314 -27.89 32.29 -13.13
CA ASP A 314 -28.28 33.56 -13.74
C ASP A 314 -28.66 34.64 -12.70
N SER A 315 -28.93 34.26 -11.44
CA SER A 315 -29.18 35.19 -10.33
C SER A 315 -27.93 35.62 -9.55
N THR A 316 -26.75 35.01 -9.79
CA THR A 316 -25.49 35.37 -9.11
C THR A 316 -24.62 36.36 -9.88
N ALA A 317 -24.97 36.64 -11.14
CA ALA A 317 -24.28 37.61 -11.99
C ALA A 317 -24.85 39.03 -11.82
N VAL A 318 -24.32 39.77 -10.84
CA VAL A 318 -24.67 41.17 -10.62
C VAL A 318 -24.22 42.02 -11.82
N ARG A 319 -25.08 42.94 -12.27
CA ARG A 319 -24.73 44.03 -13.20
C ARG A 319 -24.50 45.31 -12.39
N ASP A 320 -23.35 45.95 -12.56
CA ASP A 320 -23.08 47.24 -11.92
C ASP A 320 -23.89 48.38 -12.57
N GLU A 321 -24.91 48.87 -11.88
CA GLU A 321 -25.68 50.06 -12.30
C GLU A 321 -24.99 51.39 -11.93
N VAL A 322 -23.68 51.50 -12.19
CA VAL A 322 -22.91 52.76 -12.04
C VAL A 322 -22.06 53.04 -13.30
N ALA A 323 -22.65 52.83 -14.48
CA ALA A 323 -22.01 53.13 -15.75
C ALA A 323 -22.06 54.64 -16.09
N ARG A 324 -20.99 55.38 -15.76
CA ARG A 324 -20.63 56.62 -16.48
C ARG A 324 -19.72 56.28 -17.65
N ASP A 325 -20.33 56.12 -18.81
CA ASP A 325 -19.79 56.25 -20.18
C ASP A 325 -18.26 56.18 -20.33
N ASP A 326 -17.72 54.95 -20.45
CA ASP A 326 -16.46 54.71 -21.18
C ASP A 326 -16.48 53.32 -21.85
N SER A 327 -15.83 53.22 -23.00
CA SER A 327 -16.10 52.19 -24.02
C SER A 327 -15.22 50.93 -23.90
N SER A 328 -15.11 50.38 -22.70
CA SER A 328 -14.41 49.11 -22.44
C SER A 328 -15.36 47.97 -22.03
N GLY A 329 -15.01 46.74 -22.38
CA GLY A 329 -15.86 45.57 -22.12
C GLY A 329 -15.88 45.18 -20.63
N SER A 330 -17.01 45.43 -19.96
CA SER A 330 -17.23 45.01 -18.56
C SER A 330 -16.99 43.51 -18.39
N VAL A 331 -16.01 43.17 -17.54
CA VAL A 331 -15.75 41.80 -17.08
C VAL A 331 -16.84 41.42 -16.09
N ARG A 332 -17.43 40.22 -16.22
CA ARG A 332 -18.55 39.81 -15.38
C ARG A 332 -18.09 39.40 -13.98
N THR A 333 -18.82 39.85 -12.97
CA THR A 333 -18.61 39.45 -11.57
C THR A 333 -19.47 38.21 -11.24
N LEU A 334 -18.86 37.25 -10.55
CA LEU A 334 -19.49 36.06 -9.99
C LEU A 334 -19.23 36.01 -8.49
N LEU A 335 -20.18 35.47 -7.73
CA LEU A 335 -20.06 35.26 -6.28
C LEU A 335 -20.06 33.76 -5.97
N VAL A 336 -19.15 33.31 -5.10
CA VAL A 336 -19.22 31.97 -4.50
C VAL A 336 -20.47 31.92 -3.59
N PRO A 337 -21.37 30.94 -3.76
CA PRO A 337 -22.55 30.83 -2.88
C PRO A 337 -22.14 30.58 -1.42
N PRO A 338 -22.79 31.20 -0.41
CA PRO A 338 -22.55 30.88 1.00
C PRO A 338 -22.79 29.42 1.40
N SER A 339 -23.60 28.69 0.62
CA SER A 339 -23.78 27.23 0.74
C SER A 339 -22.63 26.40 0.13
N SER A 340 -21.59 27.05 -0.41
CA SER A 340 -20.47 26.44 -1.11
C SER A 340 -19.13 26.78 -0.44
N ALA A 341 -19.17 26.79 0.89
CA ALA A 341 -18.04 26.93 1.79
C ALA A 341 -18.16 25.92 2.94
N VAL A 342 -17.04 25.34 3.35
CA VAL A 342 -16.85 24.77 4.68
C VAL A 342 -16.06 25.80 5.50
N PRO A 343 -16.72 26.62 6.34
CA PRO A 343 -16.03 27.54 7.24
C PRO A 343 -15.27 26.75 8.31
N SER A 344 -14.03 27.16 8.62
CA SER A 344 -13.12 26.40 9.50
C SER A 344 -13.04 24.91 9.18
N ALA A 345 -12.82 24.61 7.88
CA ALA A 345 -12.48 23.27 7.41
C ALA A 345 -11.21 22.72 8.09
N HIS A 346 -10.32 23.63 8.49
CA HIS A 346 -9.13 23.41 9.32
C HIS A 346 -9.10 24.44 10.47
N PHE A 347 -8.18 24.25 11.41
CA PHE A 347 -7.85 25.24 12.46
C PHE A 347 -6.65 26.14 12.08
N GLY A 348 -6.13 25.99 10.87
CA GLY A 348 -5.02 26.76 10.29
C GLY A 348 -5.29 27.15 8.85
N TYR A 349 -4.38 27.94 8.27
CA TYR A 349 -4.50 28.37 6.86
C TYR A 349 -4.43 27.16 5.93
N VAL A 350 -5.31 27.11 4.92
CA VAL A 350 -5.33 26.01 3.93
C VAL A 350 -4.33 26.35 2.82
N TYR A 351 -3.08 25.91 2.99
CA TYR A 351 -1.97 26.25 2.10
C TYR A 351 -2.01 25.50 0.76
N CYS A 352 -2.50 24.26 0.73
CA CYS A 352 -2.44 23.41 -0.46
C CYS A 352 -3.68 22.53 -0.64
N LEU A 353 -4.01 22.26 -1.91
CA LEU A 353 -5.10 21.40 -2.35
C LEU A 353 -4.60 20.43 -3.43
N ALA A 354 -5.01 19.17 -3.37
CA ALA A 354 -4.72 18.18 -4.40
C ALA A 354 -5.97 17.32 -4.70
N LEU A 355 -6.22 17.00 -5.97
CA LEU A 355 -7.23 16.01 -6.35
C LEU A 355 -6.58 14.62 -6.40
N LEU A 356 -7.26 13.65 -5.80
CA LEU A 356 -6.80 12.27 -5.70
C LEU A 356 -7.55 11.37 -6.68
N THR A 357 -6.84 10.43 -7.29
CA THR A 357 -7.41 9.39 -8.16
C THR A 357 -7.32 8.05 -7.44
N LEU A 358 -8.35 7.73 -6.65
CA LEU A 358 -8.46 6.46 -5.93
C LEU A 358 -8.93 5.36 -6.89
N GLU A 359 -8.00 4.55 -7.39
CA GLU A 359 -8.32 3.42 -8.26
C GLU A 359 -9.17 2.38 -7.50
N GLY A 360 -10.42 2.17 -7.95
CA GLY A 360 -11.32 1.15 -7.43
C GLY A 360 -12.38 1.62 -6.42
N ASP A 361 -12.34 2.86 -5.93
CA ASP A 361 -13.44 3.40 -5.11
C ASP A 361 -14.59 3.94 -5.99
N ALA A 362 -15.61 3.09 -6.17
CA ALA A 362 -16.82 3.44 -6.91
C ALA A 362 -17.83 4.29 -6.10
N GLN A 363 -17.61 4.49 -4.79
CA GLN A 363 -18.45 5.33 -3.92
C GLN A 363 -17.95 6.78 -3.88
N HIS A 364 -16.63 6.99 -3.95
CA HIS A 364 -15.98 8.30 -3.84
C HIS A 364 -15.13 8.63 -5.10
N PRO A 365 -15.73 8.75 -6.30
CA PRO A 365 -15.02 8.88 -7.57
C PRO A 365 -14.25 10.20 -7.74
N THR A 366 -14.33 11.13 -6.79
CA THR A 366 -13.47 12.31 -6.70
C THR A 366 -13.19 12.61 -5.24
N VAL A 367 -11.92 12.61 -4.85
CA VAL A 367 -11.50 13.02 -3.50
C VAL A 367 -10.57 14.22 -3.60
N LEU A 368 -10.87 15.26 -2.80
CA LEU A 368 -10.01 16.42 -2.59
C LEU A 368 -9.22 16.20 -1.30
N ALA A 369 -7.90 16.37 -1.35
CA ALA A 369 -7.05 16.49 -0.17
C ALA A 369 -6.73 17.96 0.09
N SER A 370 -6.76 18.38 1.35
CA SER A 370 -6.35 19.71 1.81
C SER A 370 -5.27 19.60 2.88
N GLY A 371 -4.21 20.42 2.76
CA GLY A 371 -3.11 20.52 3.71
C GLY A 371 -3.04 21.92 4.30
N SER A 372 -2.66 21.99 5.59
CA SER A 372 -2.96 23.14 6.43
C SER A 372 -1.89 23.44 7.49
N GLY A 373 -1.91 24.68 7.99
CA GLY A 373 -1.17 25.13 9.17
C GLY A 373 -1.61 24.57 10.52
N ASP A 374 -2.61 23.68 10.56
CA ASP A 374 -3.01 22.90 11.75
C ASP A 374 -2.41 21.48 11.79
N GLU A 375 -1.33 21.25 11.04
CA GLU A 375 -0.58 19.97 10.98
C GLU A 375 -1.38 18.79 10.38
N THR A 376 -2.64 19.00 9.98
CA THR A 376 -3.51 17.94 9.44
C THR A 376 -3.63 17.95 7.93
N ILE A 377 -3.85 16.76 7.36
CA ILE A 377 -4.36 16.57 6.00
C ILE A 377 -5.82 16.12 6.12
N LYS A 378 -6.75 16.72 5.37
CA LYS A 378 -8.15 16.28 5.34
C LYS A 378 -8.53 15.78 3.95
N LEU A 379 -9.17 14.61 3.92
CA LEU A 379 -9.67 13.98 2.70
C LEU A 379 -11.17 14.17 2.61
N TRP A 380 -11.65 14.77 1.53
CA TRP A 380 -13.04 15.14 1.31
C TRP A 380 -13.57 14.47 0.05
N HIS A 381 -14.68 13.73 0.15
CA HIS A 381 -15.44 13.33 -1.04
C HIS A 381 -16.01 14.59 -1.69
N ALA A 382 -15.70 14.78 -2.97
CA ALA A 382 -16.08 15.95 -3.73
C ALA A 382 -17.22 15.62 -4.70
N THR A 383 -18.30 16.39 -4.62
CA THR A 383 -19.48 16.25 -5.49
C THR A 383 -19.92 17.62 -6.02
N ARG A 384 -20.85 17.64 -6.98
CA ARG A 384 -21.52 18.89 -7.40
C ARG A 384 -22.43 19.49 -6.31
N ALA A 385 -22.79 18.74 -5.28
CA ALA A 385 -23.56 19.25 -4.14
C ALA A 385 -22.65 19.90 -3.07
N GLY A 386 -21.42 19.41 -2.93
CA GLY A 386 -20.42 19.95 -2.00
C GLY A 386 -19.36 18.93 -1.58
N LEU A 387 -18.66 19.27 -0.49
CA LEU A 387 -17.63 18.45 0.14
C LEU A 387 -18.20 17.72 1.38
N SER A 388 -17.78 16.46 1.59
CA SER A 388 -18.01 15.72 2.84
C SER A 388 -16.72 15.05 3.31
N LEU A 389 -16.34 15.26 4.56
CA LEU A 389 -15.11 14.71 5.15
C LEU A 389 -15.16 13.17 5.19
N LEU A 390 -14.12 12.53 4.65
CA LEU A 390 -13.90 11.07 4.70
C LEU A 390 -12.91 10.70 5.82
N ALA A 391 -11.79 11.41 5.90
CA ALA A 391 -10.73 11.14 6.86
C ALA A 391 -9.95 12.42 7.22
N THR A 392 -9.33 12.43 8.40
CA THR A 392 -8.22 13.31 8.73
C THR A 392 -6.99 12.43 8.93
N LEU A 393 -5.87 12.79 8.32
CA LEU A 393 -4.56 12.21 8.55
C LEU A 393 -3.80 13.16 9.48
N GLU A 394 -3.30 12.63 10.58
CA GLU A 394 -2.58 13.36 11.63
C GLU A 394 -1.24 12.65 11.86
N SER A 395 -0.11 13.36 11.76
CA SER A 395 1.19 12.71 11.85
C SER A 395 1.41 12.11 13.26
N PRO A 396 1.85 10.85 13.39
CA PRO A 396 2.34 10.32 14.66
C PRO A 396 3.63 11.02 15.13
N ASN A 397 4.27 11.80 14.24
CA ASN A 397 5.48 12.59 14.49
C ASN A 397 5.15 14.10 14.54
N ALA A 398 4.01 14.49 15.14
CA ALA A 398 3.53 15.88 15.23
C ALA A 398 4.49 16.81 16.01
N ASP A 399 5.47 17.36 15.28
CA ASP A 399 6.54 18.24 15.76
C ASP A 399 6.15 19.75 15.70
N GLY A 400 4.91 20.10 15.35
CA GLY A 400 4.45 21.49 15.17
C GLY A 400 4.48 22.00 13.72
N ASN A 401 4.50 21.09 12.72
CA ASN A 401 4.85 21.43 11.33
C ASN A 401 3.63 21.54 10.41
N ALA A 402 3.43 22.71 9.80
CA ALA A 402 2.40 22.93 8.79
C ALA A 402 2.58 22.05 7.54
N VAL A 403 1.47 21.60 6.95
CA VAL A 403 1.47 20.95 5.62
C VAL A 403 1.39 22.04 4.55
N LEU A 404 2.49 22.25 3.82
CA LEU A 404 2.67 23.35 2.88
C LEU A 404 2.43 22.93 1.42
N ALA A 405 2.69 21.66 1.08
CA ALA A 405 2.50 21.12 -0.26
C ALA A 405 1.88 19.72 -0.23
N LEU A 406 1.08 19.39 -1.25
CA LEU A 406 0.51 18.05 -1.47
C LEU A 406 0.69 17.62 -2.93
N ALA A 407 1.11 16.37 -3.13
CA ALA A 407 1.10 15.70 -4.43
C ALA A 407 0.74 14.21 -4.25
N SER A 408 0.22 13.55 -5.28
CA SER A 408 -0.23 12.15 -5.18
C SER A 408 0.23 11.30 -6.36
N TRP A 409 0.26 9.98 -6.16
CA TRP A 409 0.51 8.97 -7.17
C TRP A 409 -0.26 7.69 -6.80
N LYS A 410 -1.34 7.39 -7.52
CA LYS A 410 -2.26 6.28 -7.18
C LYS A 410 -2.76 6.38 -5.72
N THR A 411 -2.58 5.33 -4.92
CA THR A 411 -2.88 5.26 -3.49
C THR A 411 -1.83 5.97 -2.61
N THR A 412 -0.70 6.42 -3.14
CA THR A 412 0.31 7.15 -2.37
C THR A 412 0.05 8.66 -2.37
N LEU A 413 0.05 9.28 -1.19
CA LEU A 413 0.04 10.73 -1.00
C LEU A 413 1.38 11.20 -0.44
N PHE A 414 1.84 12.36 -0.90
CA PHE A 414 3.04 13.05 -0.44
C PHE A 414 2.66 14.39 0.17
N ALA A 415 3.11 14.64 1.39
CA ALA A 415 2.88 15.89 2.12
C ALA A 415 4.22 16.56 2.45
N GLY A 416 4.43 17.75 1.89
CA GLY A 416 5.61 18.57 2.11
C GLY A 416 5.39 19.44 3.34
N LEU A 417 6.25 19.28 4.34
CA LEU A 417 6.09 19.91 5.64
C LEU A 417 7.01 21.13 5.80
N GLN A 418 6.58 22.00 6.70
CA GLN A 418 7.47 22.90 7.42
C GLN A 418 8.63 22.12 8.08
N GLY A 419 9.82 22.71 8.17
CA GLY A 419 11.03 22.06 8.70
C GLY A 419 11.79 21.17 7.72
N GLY A 420 11.29 20.98 6.49
CA GLY A 420 12.02 20.31 5.40
C GLY A 420 11.77 18.81 5.25
N GLU A 421 10.77 18.28 5.95
CA GLU A 421 10.39 16.86 5.86
C GLU A 421 9.29 16.63 4.82
N VAL A 422 9.27 15.43 4.22
CA VAL A 422 8.18 14.97 3.34
C VAL A 422 7.63 13.68 3.90
N GLU A 423 6.35 13.68 4.23
CA GLU A 423 5.64 12.46 4.62
C GLU A 423 5.06 11.75 3.40
N VAL A 424 5.15 10.42 3.44
CA VAL A 424 4.52 9.52 2.49
C VAL A 424 3.39 8.81 3.22
N TRP A 425 2.18 8.87 2.67
CA TRP A 425 0.95 8.32 3.24
C TRP A 425 0.33 7.32 2.27
N ASP A 426 -0.19 6.20 2.77
CA ASP A 426 -1.05 5.30 2.01
C ASP A 426 -2.51 5.71 2.24
N LEU A 427 -3.19 6.06 1.15
CA LEU A 427 -4.58 6.48 1.11
C LEU A 427 -5.56 5.32 1.28
N GLU A 428 -5.17 4.06 1.06
CA GLU A 428 -6.06 2.91 1.28
C GLU A 428 -6.18 2.55 2.76
N THR A 429 -5.05 2.47 3.47
CA THR A 429 -5.06 2.21 4.93
C THR A 429 -5.11 3.47 5.79
N CYS A 430 -4.96 4.66 5.20
CA CYS A 430 -4.79 5.95 5.89
C CYS A 430 -3.62 5.95 6.89
N THR A 431 -2.51 5.26 6.56
CA THR A 431 -1.32 5.15 7.42
C THR A 431 -0.11 5.91 6.88
N LEU A 432 0.72 6.45 7.79
CA LEU A 432 2.02 7.00 7.45
C LEU A 432 2.95 5.86 6.99
N VAL A 433 3.41 5.92 5.75
CA VAL A 433 4.35 4.97 5.14
C VAL A 433 5.77 5.24 5.59
N ARG A 434 6.20 6.51 5.57
CA ARG A 434 7.51 6.99 6.05
C ARG A 434 7.55 8.51 6.11
N THR A 435 8.50 9.04 6.88
CA THR A 435 8.93 10.44 6.79
C THR A 435 10.32 10.51 6.14
N ILE A 436 10.54 11.47 5.24
CA ILE A 436 11.77 11.68 4.47
C ILE A 436 12.33 13.05 4.85
N ARG A 437 13.59 13.12 5.32
CA ARG A 437 14.30 14.40 5.48
C ARG A 437 14.80 14.90 4.13
N ALA A 438 13.91 15.59 3.42
CA ALA A 438 14.13 16.00 2.03
C ALA A 438 15.03 17.24 1.94
N HIS A 439 14.66 18.32 2.63
CA HIS A 439 15.34 19.62 2.58
C HIS A 439 15.90 20.00 3.96
N SER A 440 16.73 21.05 4.01
CA SER A 440 17.22 21.63 5.28
C SER A 440 16.35 22.79 5.81
N ASP A 441 15.25 23.07 5.11
CA ASP A 441 14.32 24.18 5.32
C ASP A 441 12.98 23.80 4.63
N ASP A 442 11.90 24.54 4.88
CA ASP A 442 10.51 24.22 4.51
C ASP A 442 10.30 23.66 3.08
N VAL A 443 9.49 22.60 2.91
CA VAL A 443 9.17 22.02 1.59
C VAL A 443 7.94 22.70 0.98
N ILE A 444 8.17 23.55 -0.03
CA ILE A 444 7.15 24.45 -0.60
C ILE A 444 6.49 23.87 -1.85
N CYS A 445 7.16 22.96 -2.57
CA CYS A 445 6.61 22.37 -3.78
C CYS A 445 6.87 20.86 -3.87
N LEU A 446 5.83 20.12 -4.30
CA LEU A 446 5.89 18.71 -4.64
C LEU A 446 5.32 18.49 -6.05
N GLU A 447 5.97 17.67 -6.86
CA GLU A 447 5.46 17.23 -8.16
C GLU A 447 5.72 15.74 -8.38
N THR A 448 4.73 15.00 -8.85
CA THR A 448 4.83 13.55 -9.15
C THR A 448 4.80 13.29 -10.65
N CYS A 449 5.61 12.33 -11.10
CA CYS A 449 5.53 11.77 -12.45
C CYS A 449 5.07 10.32 -12.33
N ALA A 450 3.78 10.07 -12.61
CA ALA A 450 3.14 8.78 -12.38
C ALA A 450 3.64 7.66 -13.32
N GLU A 451 4.13 8.08 -14.48
CA GLU A 451 4.59 7.25 -15.59
C GLU A 451 5.99 6.67 -15.32
N SER A 452 6.90 7.47 -14.76
CA SER A 452 8.21 6.99 -14.29
C SER A 452 8.21 6.55 -12.83
N GLY A 453 7.29 7.05 -12.00
CA GLY A 453 7.31 6.88 -10.55
C GLY A 453 8.43 7.72 -9.90
N LEU A 454 8.61 8.96 -10.38
CA LEU A 454 9.52 9.93 -9.78
C LEU A 454 8.76 10.96 -8.95
N LEU A 455 9.34 11.32 -7.81
CA LEU A 455 8.92 12.47 -7.01
C LEU A 455 9.96 13.59 -7.14
N PHE A 456 9.49 14.82 -7.32
CA PHE A 456 10.28 16.05 -7.27
C PHE A 456 9.87 16.85 -6.04
N THR A 457 10.86 17.31 -5.27
CA THR A 457 10.64 18.15 -4.08
C THR A 457 11.46 19.43 -4.21
N ALA A 458 10.89 20.56 -3.81
CA ALA A 458 11.59 21.84 -3.76
C ALA A 458 11.22 22.64 -2.50
N GLY A 459 12.16 23.45 -1.99
CA GLY A 459 12.00 24.09 -0.69
C GLY A 459 12.66 25.46 -0.53
N ALA A 460 12.56 25.98 0.69
CA ALA A 460 13.11 27.26 1.10
C ALA A 460 14.65 27.32 1.06
N ASP A 461 15.32 26.16 1.09
CA ASP A 461 16.76 26.01 0.90
C ASP A 461 17.24 26.26 -0.55
N GLY A 462 16.31 26.57 -1.47
CA GLY A 462 16.59 26.86 -2.87
C GLY A 462 16.98 25.63 -3.70
N ASN A 463 16.89 24.42 -3.14
CA ASN A 463 17.19 23.19 -3.86
C ASN A 463 15.94 22.57 -4.50
N VAL A 464 16.19 21.75 -5.52
CA VAL A 464 15.26 20.77 -6.08
C VAL A 464 15.91 19.39 -5.95
N HIS A 465 15.21 18.43 -5.37
CA HIS A 465 15.67 17.05 -5.25
C HIS A 465 14.75 16.13 -6.07
N THR A 466 15.32 15.08 -6.64
CA THR A 466 14.58 14.06 -7.40
C THR A 466 14.75 12.71 -6.70
N TRP A 467 13.64 12.00 -6.52
CA TRP A 467 13.56 10.76 -5.75
C TRP A 467 12.99 9.63 -6.60
N ASP A 468 13.49 8.41 -6.40
CA ASP A 468 12.94 7.20 -6.99
C ASP A 468 11.75 6.62 -6.18
N ARG A 469 11.21 5.50 -6.65
CA ARG A 469 10.08 4.78 -6.03
C ARG A 469 10.40 4.21 -4.64
N SER A 470 11.67 3.96 -4.35
CA SER A 470 12.17 3.54 -3.03
C SER A 470 12.46 4.74 -2.11
N PHE A 471 12.20 5.95 -2.60
CA PHE A 471 12.48 7.24 -1.96
C PHE A 471 13.96 7.46 -1.64
N ARG A 472 14.85 6.91 -2.47
CA ARG A 472 16.26 7.32 -2.51
C ARG A 472 16.39 8.57 -3.38
N ARG A 473 17.23 9.52 -2.98
CA ARG A 473 17.48 10.74 -3.76
C ARG A 473 18.45 10.46 -4.91
N ILE A 474 17.92 10.39 -6.13
CA ILE A 474 18.68 10.28 -7.38
C ILE A 474 19.52 11.53 -7.63
N ASN A 475 18.93 12.71 -7.43
CA ASN A 475 19.54 14.00 -7.82
C ASN A 475 19.28 15.09 -6.78
N ARG A 476 20.23 16.04 -6.65
CA ARG A 476 20.08 17.31 -5.93
C ARG A 476 20.66 18.42 -6.80
N VAL A 477 19.85 19.44 -7.05
CA VAL A 477 20.26 20.66 -7.77
C VAL A 477 19.99 21.86 -6.87
N GLN A 478 20.99 22.75 -6.68
CA GLN A 478 20.75 24.07 -6.09
C GLN A 478 20.07 24.94 -7.15
N ALA A 479 18.76 24.76 -7.28
CA ALA A 479 17.97 25.30 -8.38
C ALA A 479 17.95 26.83 -8.38
N HIS A 480 17.85 27.47 -7.21
CA HIS A 480 17.79 28.92 -7.05
C HIS A 480 18.66 29.44 -5.90
N LYS A 481 18.85 30.77 -5.82
CA LYS A 481 19.51 31.46 -4.69
C LYS A 481 18.54 31.87 -3.59
N GLY A 482 17.25 31.94 -3.89
CA GLY A 482 16.17 32.16 -2.94
C GLY A 482 15.29 30.91 -2.82
N ILE A 483 14.19 31.04 -2.09
CA ILE A 483 13.16 30.02 -1.91
C ILE A 483 12.64 29.60 -3.30
N VAL A 484 12.51 28.29 -3.55
CA VAL A 484 11.68 27.81 -4.68
C VAL A 484 10.24 27.90 -4.25
N LEU A 485 9.47 28.80 -4.88
CA LEU A 485 8.09 29.12 -4.51
C LEU A 485 7.07 28.42 -5.39
N SER A 486 7.47 28.04 -6.61
CA SER A 486 6.62 27.35 -7.56
C SER A 486 7.42 26.35 -8.39
N MET A 487 6.81 25.20 -8.69
CA MET A 487 7.38 24.14 -9.51
C MET A 487 6.27 23.51 -10.35
N THR A 488 6.54 23.21 -11.61
CA THR A 488 5.62 22.51 -12.51
C THR A 488 6.40 21.74 -13.59
N LYS A 489 5.73 20.87 -14.34
CA LYS A 489 6.33 19.96 -15.33
C LYS A 489 5.75 20.16 -16.72
N VAL A 490 6.57 19.97 -17.75
CA VAL A 490 6.18 19.95 -19.16
C VAL A 490 6.33 18.53 -19.68
N ARG A 491 5.27 17.94 -20.22
CA ARG A 491 5.31 16.63 -20.87
C ARG A 491 5.61 16.76 -22.36
N THR A 492 6.31 15.78 -22.93
CA THR A 492 6.34 15.60 -24.38
C THR A 492 5.04 14.96 -24.88
N PRO A 493 4.47 15.44 -26.02
CA PRO A 493 3.36 14.76 -26.67
C PRO A 493 3.73 13.32 -27.04
N ALA A 494 2.87 12.37 -26.69
CA ALA A 494 3.05 10.96 -27.02
C ALA A 494 3.03 10.75 -28.55
N GLN A 495 4.18 10.40 -29.13
CA GLN A 495 4.23 9.87 -30.50
C GLN A 495 3.72 8.41 -30.49
N SER A 496 3.17 7.96 -31.62
CA SER A 496 2.32 6.77 -31.71
C SER A 496 2.97 5.49 -31.14
N GLY A 497 2.60 5.15 -29.90
CA GLY A 497 3.02 3.92 -29.21
C GLY A 497 3.88 4.13 -27.96
N GLU A 498 4.48 5.31 -27.76
CA GLU A 498 5.21 5.61 -26.52
C GLU A 498 4.32 6.31 -25.49
N ALA A 499 4.51 6.00 -24.20
CA ALA A 499 3.88 6.74 -23.11
C ALA A 499 4.48 8.16 -23.00
N ALA A 500 3.64 9.15 -22.69
CA ALA A 500 4.09 10.52 -22.45
C ALA A 500 5.13 10.56 -21.31
N ARG A 501 6.20 11.32 -21.51
CA ARG A 501 7.28 11.51 -20.53
C ARG A 501 7.27 12.96 -20.07
N VAL A 502 7.67 13.21 -18.81
CA VAL A 502 8.15 14.55 -18.46
C VAL A 502 9.40 14.80 -19.30
N ALA A 503 9.44 15.96 -19.96
CA ALA A 503 10.55 16.41 -20.77
C ALA A 503 11.33 17.52 -20.06
N GLN A 504 10.62 18.41 -19.36
CA GLN A 504 11.22 19.52 -18.62
C GLN A 504 10.53 19.73 -17.27
N LEU A 505 11.30 20.20 -16.29
CA LEU A 505 10.84 20.75 -15.03
C LEU A 505 11.04 22.27 -15.04
N VAL A 506 10.06 23.03 -14.56
CA VAL A 506 10.09 24.50 -14.52
C VAL A 506 9.98 24.95 -13.07
N THR A 507 10.86 25.84 -12.62
CA THR A 507 10.90 26.35 -11.24
C THR A 507 10.90 27.87 -11.18
N GLY A 508 10.11 28.43 -10.26
CA GLY A 508 10.00 29.86 -9.96
C GLY A 508 10.41 30.18 -8.52
N SER A 509 10.99 31.36 -8.30
CA SER A 509 11.65 31.70 -7.03
C SER A 509 11.53 33.17 -6.64
N SER A 510 11.77 33.45 -5.35
CA SER A 510 12.05 34.80 -4.84
C SER A 510 13.39 35.40 -5.31
N ASP A 511 14.25 34.65 -6.01
CA ASP A 511 15.42 35.23 -6.69
C ASP A 511 15.10 35.96 -8.01
N ASN A 512 13.80 36.08 -8.36
CA ASN A 512 13.23 36.73 -9.56
C ASN A 512 13.50 36.00 -10.88
N PHE A 513 13.98 34.76 -10.84
CA PHE A 513 14.18 33.93 -12.04
C PHE A 513 13.14 32.81 -12.16
N ILE A 514 12.84 32.45 -13.40
CA ILE A 514 12.28 31.15 -13.77
C ILE A 514 13.43 30.32 -14.37
N ARG A 515 13.55 29.05 -14.02
CA ARG A 515 14.55 28.13 -14.58
C ARG A 515 13.87 26.88 -15.15
N ILE A 516 14.40 26.41 -16.27
CA ILE A 516 13.84 25.29 -17.04
C ILE A 516 14.94 24.23 -17.16
N TRP A 517 14.65 23.02 -16.69
CA TRP A 517 15.59 21.92 -16.54
C TRP A 517 15.14 20.74 -17.39
N ASP A 518 15.98 20.24 -18.30
CA ASP A 518 15.63 19.07 -19.11
C ASP A 518 15.74 17.81 -18.25
N THR A 519 14.66 17.05 -18.09
CA THR A 519 14.72 15.78 -17.36
C THR A 519 15.41 14.75 -18.23
N ALA A 520 16.58 14.26 -17.77
CA ALA A 520 17.50 13.46 -18.57
C ALA A 520 16.81 12.26 -19.25
N PRO A 521 17.15 11.95 -20.52
CA PRO A 521 16.61 10.78 -21.19
C PRO A 521 17.03 9.51 -20.42
N SER A 522 16.09 8.59 -20.25
CA SER A 522 16.38 7.24 -19.73
C SER A 522 17.52 6.64 -20.55
N PRO A 523 18.54 6.02 -19.92
CA PRO A 523 19.66 5.44 -20.65
C PRO A 523 19.13 4.37 -21.60
N ALA A 524 19.21 4.64 -22.90
CA ALA A 524 19.00 3.62 -23.92
C ALA A 524 19.99 2.47 -23.64
N LEU A 525 19.49 1.23 -23.72
CA LEU A 525 20.33 0.03 -23.65
C LEU A 525 21.54 0.23 -24.56
N PRO A 526 22.78 -0.02 -24.08
CA PRO A 526 23.99 0.38 -24.79
C PRO A 526 24.00 -0.24 -26.19
N SER A 527 23.76 0.60 -27.19
CA SER A 527 23.69 0.20 -28.59
C SER A 527 25.06 -0.31 -29.00
N SER A 528 25.22 -1.62 -29.04
CA SER A 528 26.51 -2.25 -29.25
C SER A 528 27.07 -1.89 -30.62
N SER A 529 28.03 -0.98 -30.65
CA SER A 529 28.78 -0.56 -31.84
C SER A 529 29.76 -1.65 -32.29
N ARG A 530 29.20 -2.81 -32.67
CA ARG A 530 29.83 -3.77 -33.56
C ARG A 530 29.26 -3.53 -34.96
N GLU A 531 30.15 -3.41 -35.94
CA GLU A 531 29.75 -3.29 -37.34
C GLU A 531 28.90 -4.51 -37.78
N PRO A 532 28.00 -4.34 -38.77
CA PRO A 532 27.03 -5.38 -39.13
C PRO A 532 27.67 -6.53 -39.93
N VAL A 533 28.27 -7.47 -39.21
CA VAL A 533 28.66 -8.81 -39.73
C VAL A 533 27.43 -9.57 -40.28
N ALA A 534 26.21 -9.13 -39.95
CA ALA A 534 24.96 -9.61 -40.53
C ALA A 534 24.78 -9.27 -42.02
N GLU A 535 25.35 -8.17 -42.52
CA GLU A 535 25.13 -7.71 -43.90
C GLU A 535 25.77 -8.66 -44.94
N LEU A 536 26.85 -9.34 -44.55
CA LEU A 536 27.54 -10.32 -45.37
C LEU A 536 26.83 -11.69 -45.42
N ARG A 537 26.03 -12.03 -44.40
CA ARG A 537 25.22 -13.27 -44.40
C ARG A 537 23.82 -13.12 -45.00
N ARG A 538 23.35 -11.89 -45.21
CA ARG A 538 22.03 -11.65 -45.83
C ARG A 538 22.02 -12.00 -47.32
N ARG A 539 23.15 -11.80 -48.02
CA ARG A 539 23.31 -12.07 -49.46
C ARG A 539 23.50 -13.55 -49.84
N GLU A 540 23.72 -14.44 -48.88
CA GLU A 540 23.87 -15.89 -49.13
C GLU A 540 22.54 -16.67 -48.96
N LEU A 541 21.44 -15.99 -48.61
CA LEU A 541 20.13 -16.62 -48.37
C LEU A 541 18.97 -16.08 -49.23
N GLU A 542 19.22 -15.15 -50.15
CA GLU A 542 18.22 -14.70 -51.15
C GLU A 542 18.15 -15.62 -52.39
N HIS A 543 18.99 -16.66 -52.47
CA HIS A 543 18.89 -17.74 -53.45
C HIS A 543 18.38 -19.05 -52.82
N LEU A 544 17.07 -19.10 -52.52
CA LEU A 544 16.23 -20.31 -52.54
C LEU A 544 14.77 -19.94 -52.18
N SER A 545 13.96 -19.65 -53.21
CA SER A 545 12.52 -19.37 -53.07
C SER A 545 11.66 -20.63 -53.17
N LEU A 546 10.44 -20.58 -52.59
CA LEU A 546 9.17 -21.27 -52.92
C LEU A 546 8.36 -21.38 -51.61
N GLU A 547 7.49 -20.42 -51.29
CA GLU A 547 6.08 -20.29 -51.73
C GLU A 547 5.07 -21.04 -50.82
N GLU A 548 4.38 -20.29 -49.95
CA GLU A 548 3.03 -20.61 -49.45
C GLU A 548 2.17 -19.31 -49.40
N PRO A 549 0.84 -19.39 -49.62
CA PRO A 549 -0.02 -18.21 -49.79
C PRO A 549 -0.68 -17.69 -48.50
N ALA A 550 -1.11 -16.43 -48.52
CA ALA A 550 -1.75 -15.75 -47.39
C ALA A 550 -3.23 -16.11 -47.16
N THR A 551 -3.70 -16.01 -45.92
CA THR A 551 -5.11 -16.16 -45.53
C THR A 551 -5.80 -14.80 -45.30
N PRO A 552 -7.03 -14.58 -45.81
CA PRO A 552 -7.79 -13.34 -45.61
C PRO A 552 -8.75 -13.42 -44.41
N SER A 553 -9.54 -12.36 -44.20
CA SER A 553 -10.41 -12.16 -43.05
C SER A 553 -11.92 -12.33 -43.34
N LEU A 554 -12.70 -12.43 -42.26
CA LEU A 554 -14.15 -12.18 -42.13
C LEU A 554 -15.19 -13.16 -42.73
N SER A 555 -15.99 -13.68 -41.79
CA SER A 555 -17.48 -13.65 -41.81
C SER A 555 -18.30 -14.79 -42.44
N SER A 556 -19.55 -14.86 -41.95
CA SER A 556 -20.74 -15.57 -42.45
C SER A 556 -20.90 -17.07 -42.14
N THR A 557 -22.16 -17.52 -42.22
CA THR A 557 -22.71 -18.78 -41.67
C THR A 557 -22.69 -19.95 -42.65
N PRO A 558 -22.55 -21.22 -42.18
CA PRO A 558 -22.54 -22.39 -43.06
C PRO A 558 -23.94 -22.83 -43.52
N VAL A 559 -24.00 -23.40 -44.73
CA VAL A 559 -25.12 -24.19 -45.27
C VAL A 559 -24.76 -25.69 -45.19
N ALA A 560 -25.76 -26.57 -45.11
CA ALA A 560 -25.58 -27.98 -44.78
C ALA A 560 -25.17 -28.90 -45.94
N SER A 561 -24.69 -30.11 -45.58
CA SER A 561 -25.04 -31.44 -46.12
C SER A 561 -23.88 -32.37 -46.53
N SER A 562 -24.19 -33.67 -46.62
CA SER A 562 -23.32 -34.86 -46.80
C SER A 562 -22.34 -35.15 -45.64
N SER A 563 -22.21 -36.33 -45.02
CA SER A 563 -22.66 -37.73 -45.22
C SER A 563 -21.60 -38.73 -45.73
N ALA A 564 -20.73 -39.17 -44.81
CA ALA A 564 -20.07 -40.48 -44.73
C ALA A 564 -19.24 -40.52 -43.43
N ALA A 565 -18.96 -41.63 -42.75
CA ALA A 565 -19.64 -42.93 -42.58
C ALA A 565 -19.05 -43.56 -41.28
N MET A 566 -19.82 -44.39 -40.55
CA MET A 566 -19.40 -44.84 -39.22
C MET A 566 -18.36 -45.97 -39.22
N THR A 567 -17.46 -45.99 -38.23
CA THR A 567 -17.01 -47.24 -37.59
C THR A 567 -16.78 -46.97 -36.09
N ARG A 568 -17.09 -47.94 -35.21
CA ARG A 568 -17.30 -47.70 -33.76
C ARG A 568 -16.61 -48.74 -32.88
N ALA A 569 -15.83 -48.28 -31.91
CA ALA A 569 -15.47 -48.97 -30.66
C ALA A 569 -15.27 -47.84 -29.60
N GLN A 570 -16.15 -47.67 -28.61
CA GLN A 570 -16.15 -48.37 -27.32
C GLN A 570 -14.81 -48.20 -26.58
N VAL A 571 -14.57 -47.11 -25.84
CA VAL A 571 -15.17 -46.58 -24.58
C VAL A 571 -14.37 -46.99 -23.34
N THR A 572 -13.75 -46.00 -22.69
CA THR A 572 -13.43 -45.95 -21.24
C THR A 572 -13.22 -44.49 -20.80
N GLU A 573 -13.91 -44.08 -19.72
CA GLU A 573 -13.62 -42.99 -18.78
C GLU A 573 -13.54 -41.52 -19.24
N GLU A 574 -14.14 -40.62 -18.44
CA GLU A 574 -14.21 -39.18 -18.66
C GLU A 574 -12.96 -38.45 -18.15
N GLY A 575 -11.96 -38.27 -19.02
CA GLY A 575 -10.89 -37.29 -18.79
C GLY A 575 -11.35 -35.88 -19.18
N GLU A 576 -11.13 -34.88 -18.31
CA GLU A 576 -11.20 -33.46 -18.74
C GLU A 576 -10.19 -33.24 -19.90
N THR A 577 -10.60 -32.61 -21.00
CA THR A 577 -9.78 -32.53 -22.21
C THR A 577 -8.50 -31.72 -21.98
N PRO A 578 -7.35 -32.09 -22.59
CA PRO A 578 -6.08 -31.38 -22.38
C PRO A 578 -6.13 -29.87 -22.68
N GLU A 579 -7.02 -29.46 -23.58
CA GLU A 579 -7.28 -28.07 -23.95
C GLU A 579 -7.77 -27.22 -22.76
N ALA A 580 -8.56 -27.80 -21.83
CA ALA A 580 -9.07 -27.09 -20.66
C ALA A 580 -7.97 -26.77 -19.62
N VAL A 581 -6.94 -27.62 -19.54
CA VAL A 581 -5.73 -27.39 -18.73
C VAL A 581 -4.82 -26.36 -19.41
N SER A 582 -4.71 -26.43 -20.74
CA SER A 582 -3.92 -25.49 -21.56
C SER A 582 -4.35 -24.03 -21.39
N ALA A 583 -5.66 -23.77 -21.26
CA ALA A 583 -6.23 -22.41 -21.21
C ALA A 583 -5.88 -21.59 -19.95
N GLN A 584 -5.51 -22.22 -18.83
CA GLN A 584 -5.31 -21.52 -17.54
C GLN A 584 -3.84 -21.22 -17.22
N TRP A 585 -2.90 -21.98 -17.79
CA TRP A 585 -1.47 -21.70 -17.67
C TRP A 585 -1.07 -20.27 -18.14
N PRO A 586 -1.63 -19.72 -19.24
CA PRO A 586 -1.39 -18.33 -19.63
C PRO A 586 -1.77 -17.30 -18.57
N LEU A 587 -2.90 -17.51 -17.85
CA LEU A 587 -3.35 -16.60 -16.79
C LEU A 587 -2.38 -16.66 -15.60
N LEU A 588 -2.13 -17.86 -15.07
CA LEU A 588 -1.24 -18.07 -13.93
C LEU A 588 0.18 -17.53 -14.22
N ARG A 589 0.73 -17.82 -15.40
CA ARG A 589 2.05 -17.31 -15.84
C ARG A 589 2.06 -15.78 -15.99
N SER A 590 0.98 -15.18 -16.49
CA SER A 590 0.87 -13.72 -16.65
C SER A 590 0.82 -13.00 -15.29
N LEU A 591 0.01 -13.52 -14.36
CA LEU A 591 -0.09 -13.00 -12.99
C LEU A 591 1.23 -13.18 -12.23
N LEU A 592 1.84 -14.37 -12.29
CA LEU A 592 3.11 -14.65 -11.61
C LEU A 592 4.25 -13.78 -12.16
N ARG A 593 4.27 -13.50 -13.47
CA ARG A 593 5.24 -12.54 -14.06
C ARG A 593 5.04 -11.11 -13.54
N ARG A 594 3.79 -10.66 -13.33
CA ARG A 594 3.49 -9.35 -12.70
C ARG A 594 3.94 -9.34 -11.23
N PHE A 595 3.76 -10.44 -10.50
CA PHE A 595 4.01 -10.54 -9.06
C PHE A 595 5.50 -10.69 -8.68
N ILE A 596 6.26 -11.41 -9.50
CA ILE A 596 7.72 -11.59 -9.34
C ILE A 596 8.47 -10.31 -9.72
N ALA A 597 7.90 -9.47 -10.58
CA ALA A 597 8.45 -8.15 -10.91
C ALA A 597 8.35 -7.09 -9.80
N ILE A 598 7.77 -7.43 -8.64
CA ILE A 598 7.69 -6.58 -7.45
C ILE A 598 8.69 -7.11 -6.42
N PRO A 599 9.79 -6.40 -6.10
CA PRO A 599 10.82 -6.84 -5.17
C PRO A 599 10.41 -6.59 -3.71
N SER A 600 9.37 -7.28 -3.25
CA SER A 600 8.79 -7.19 -1.90
C SER A 600 9.71 -7.81 -0.82
N ILE A 601 10.84 -7.15 -0.54
CA ILE A 601 11.82 -7.58 0.46
C ILE A 601 11.48 -6.94 1.82
N SER A 602 10.77 -7.68 2.68
CA SER A 602 10.30 -7.23 4.00
C SER A 602 11.42 -6.78 4.94
N SER A 603 12.58 -7.45 4.87
CA SER A 603 13.78 -7.10 5.66
C SER A 603 14.51 -5.82 5.21
N SER A 604 14.03 -5.13 4.16
CA SER A 604 14.60 -3.86 3.68
C SER A 604 13.61 -2.70 3.75
N GLU A 605 13.94 -1.68 4.55
CA GLU A 605 13.24 -0.40 4.65
C GLU A 605 13.03 0.29 3.28
N GLU A 606 13.94 0.05 2.34
CA GLU A 606 13.93 0.64 0.99
C GLU A 606 12.91 -0.05 0.06
N HIS A 607 12.57 -1.30 0.35
CA HIS A 607 11.57 -2.11 -0.36
C HIS A 607 10.21 -2.19 0.36
N ARG A 608 10.02 -1.46 1.47
CA ARG A 608 8.73 -1.41 2.18
C ARG A 608 7.58 -0.84 1.33
N GLU A 609 7.91 -0.05 0.30
CA GLU A 609 6.94 0.40 -0.72
C GLU A 609 6.64 -0.70 -1.74
N ASP A 610 7.64 -1.47 -2.20
CA ASP A 610 7.42 -2.66 -3.04
C ASP A 610 6.58 -3.72 -2.31
N CYS A 611 6.75 -3.90 -1.00
CA CYS A 611 5.86 -4.72 -0.18
C CYS A 611 4.40 -4.23 -0.17
N ARG A 612 4.15 -2.91 -0.08
CA ARG A 612 2.78 -2.37 -0.22
C ARG A 612 2.24 -2.59 -1.63
N GLN A 613 3.05 -2.39 -2.67
CA GLN A 613 2.64 -2.63 -4.06
C GLN A 613 2.35 -4.11 -4.32
N ALA A 614 3.03 -5.05 -3.66
CA ALA A 614 2.70 -6.47 -3.67
C ALA A 614 1.33 -6.75 -3.00
N ALA A 615 1.02 -6.09 -1.88
CA ALA A 615 -0.28 -6.19 -1.22
C ALA A 615 -1.43 -5.64 -2.09
N HIS A 616 -1.29 -4.43 -2.65
CA HIS A 616 -2.30 -3.87 -3.57
C HIS A 616 -2.42 -4.72 -4.85
N PHE A 617 -1.30 -5.21 -5.41
CA PHE A 617 -1.34 -6.14 -6.55
C PHE A 617 -2.15 -7.40 -6.22
N LEU A 618 -1.93 -8.02 -5.06
CA LEU A 618 -2.70 -9.18 -4.65
C LEU A 618 -4.18 -8.86 -4.43
N LYS A 619 -4.52 -7.75 -3.76
CA LYS A 619 -5.91 -7.29 -3.62
C LYS A 619 -6.59 -7.17 -4.98
N THR A 620 -5.98 -6.45 -5.92
CA THR A 620 -6.54 -6.25 -7.26
C THR A 620 -6.60 -7.56 -8.03
N CYS A 621 -5.60 -8.44 -7.93
CA CYS A 621 -5.61 -9.78 -8.51
C CYS A 621 -6.77 -10.63 -7.96
N PHE A 622 -7.01 -10.63 -6.64
CA PHE A 622 -8.13 -11.35 -6.04
C PHE A 622 -9.49 -10.78 -6.49
N GLN A 623 -9.61 -9.46 -6.68
CA GLN A 623 -10.81 -8.82 -7.23
C GLN A 623 -11.01 -9.14 -8.72
N GLU A 624 -9.96 -9.10 -9.55
CA GLU A 624 -9.94 -9.57 -10.95
C GLU A 624 -10.41 -11.05 -11.04
N LEU A 625 -10.06 -11.87 -10.05
CA LEU A 625 -10.46 -13.28 -9.94
C LEU A 625 -11.85 -13.50 -9.30
N GLY A 626 -12.54 -12.44 -8.86
CA GLY A 626 -13.93 -12.51 -8.36
C GLY A 626 -14.09 -12.72 -6.84
N ALA A 627 -13.12 -12.32 -6.03
CA ALA A 627 -13.20 -12.29 -4.57
C ALA A 627 -13.51 -10.89 -4.00
N GLU A 628 -14.18 -10.84 -2.85
CA GLU A 628 -14.26 -9.65 -2.00
C GLU A 628 -12.91 -9.46 -1.28
N ALA A 629 -12.03 -8.58 -1.78
CA ALA A 629 -10.69 -8.36 -1.19
C ALA A 629 -10.46 -6.95 -0.63
N ARG A 630 -9.72 -6.87 0.48
CA ARG A 630 -9.28 -5.66 1.19
C ARG A 630 -7.87 -5.83 1.76
N ILE A 631 -7.19 -4.71 2.02
CA ILE A 631 -5.96 -4.68 2.82
C ILE A 631 -6.31 -4.47 4.30
N LEU A 632 -5.62 -5.17 5.20
CA LEU A 632 -5.74 -5.04 6.65
C LEU A 632 -4.45 -4.43 7.21
N PRO A 633 -4.48 -3.25 7.85
CA PRO A 633 -3.28 -2.61 8.37
C PRO A 633 -2.70 -3.38 9.55
N ASN A 634 -1.40 -3.68 9.50
CA ASN A 634 -0.70 -4.38 10.57
C ASN A 634 -0.65 -3.49 11.85
N PRO A 635 -1.10 -3.96 13.03
CA PRO A 635 -1.11 -3.15 14.25
C PRO A 635 0.26 -2.63 14.72
N VAL A 636 1.37 -3.18 14.20
CA VAL A 636 2.74 -2.78 14.55
C VAL A 636 3.32 -1.73 13.58
N GLY A 637 2.61 -1.39 12.49
CA GLY A 637 3.06 -0.42 11.47
C GLY A 637 3.99 -1.03 10.39
N THR A 638 4.22 -2.33 10.47
CA THR A 638 4.90 -3.18 9.48
C THR A 638 4.00 -3.45 8.25
N ASN A 639 4.46 -4.29 7.31
CA ASN A 639 3.72 -4.57 6.07
C ASN A 639 2.32 -5.16 6.36
N PRO A 640 1.28 -4.73 5.61
CA PRO A 640 -0.11 -5.11 5.88
C PRO A 640 -0.44 -6.54 5.43
N LEU A 641 -1.60 -7.04 5.84
CA LEU A 641 -2.13 -8.33 5.38
C LEU A 641 -3.15 -8.11 4.25
N VAL A 642 -3.28 -9.06 3.33
CA VAL A 642 -4.35 -9.08 2.32
C VAL A 642 -5.40 -10.11 2.74
N LEU A 643 -6.65 -9.67 2.92
CA LEU A 643 -7.81 -10.52 3.18
C LEU A 643 -8.71 -10.54 1.95
N ALA A 644 -8.94 -11.72 1.37
CA ALA A 644 -9.87 -11.90 0.25
C ALA A 644 -10.84 -13.06 0.50
N THR A 645 -12.13 -12.90 0.19
CA THR A 645 -13.12 -13.99 0.29
C THR A 645 -13.76 -14.29 -1.07
N PHE A 646 -13.55 -15.51 -1.55
CA PHE A 646 -14.32 -16.10 -2.64
C PHE A 646 -15.60 -16.72 -2.06
N LYS A 647 -16.76 -16.23 -2.52
CA LYS A 647 -18.07 -16.71 -2.08
C LYS A 647 -18.53 -17.92 -2.87
N ALA A 648 -19.08 -18.92 -2.18
CA ALA A 648 -19.64 -20.10 -2.85
C ALA A 648 -20.81 -19.75 -3.80
N ASN A 649 -20.99 -20.56 -4.84
CA ASN A 649 -22.08 -20.39 -5.79
C ASN A 649 -23.43 -20.74 -5.14
N ALA A 650 -24.41 -19.84 -5.24
CA ALA A 650 -25.73 -20.01 -4.64
C ALA A 650 -26.44 -21.32 -5.09
N TYR A 651 -26.81 -22.15 -4.11
CA TYR A 651 -27.36 -23.48 -4.35
C TYR A 651 -28.76 -23.44 -4.98
N ARG A 652 -28.85 -23.75 -6.28
CA ARG A 652 -30.14 -23.90 -6.98
C ARG A 652 -30.74 -25.29 -6.73
N SER A 653 -31.65 -25.38 -5.77
CA SER A 653 -32.48 -26.57 -5.52
C SER A 653 -33.38 -26.89 -6.73
N ARG A 654 -32.94 -27.80 -7.60
CA ARG A 654 -33.57 -28.10 -8.90
C ARG A 654 -34.81 -29.00 -8.76
N ARG A 655 -35.84 -28.53 -8.04
CA ARG A 655 -37.11 -29.26 -7.82
C ARG A 655 -37.89 -29.43 -9.12
N ARG A 656 -37.69 -30.56 -9.80
CA ARG A 656 -38.37 -30.93 -11.05
C ARG A 656 -39.88 -31.07 -10.82
N ARG A 657 -40.69 -30.15 -11.38
CA ARG A 657 -42.15 -30.13 -11.19
C ARG A 657 -42.90 -29.67 -12.46
N THR A 658 -43.00 -30.54 -13.46
CA THR A 658 -43.97 -30.47 -14.57
C THR A 658 -43.98 -31.81 -15.31
N ALA A 659 -45.13 -32.52 -15.31
CA ALA A 659 -45.57 -33.58 -16.26
C ALA A 659 -46.50 -34.63 -15.58
N ALA A 660 -47.67 -34.20 -15.05
CA ALA A 660 -48.77 -35.11 -14.66
C ALA A 660 -50.08 -34.36 -14.35
N SER A 661 -50.68 -33.70 -15.36
CA SER A 661 -52.07 -33.22 -15.28
C SER A 661 -52.94 -34.13 -16.17
N GLY A 662 -53.46 -35.20 -15.60
CA GLY A 662 -54.30 -36.17 -16.31
C GLY A 662 -55.05 -37.11 -15.38
N ALA A 663 -56.32 -37.36 -15.70
CA ALA A 663 -57.25 -38.27 -15.03
C ALA A 663 -57.56 -38.00 -13.53
N ASN A 664 -58.66 -37.26 -13.31
CA ASN A 664 -59.65 -37.68 -12.32
C ASN A 664 -60.16 -39.10 -12.70
N ASP A 665 -60.35 -40.00 -11.73
CA ASP A 665 -61.71 -40.43 -11.30
C ASP A 665 -61.70 -41.41 -10.09
N ARG A 666 -62.81 -41.43 -9.36
CA ARG A 666 -63.41 -42.55 -8.59
C ARG A 666 -62.58 -43.35 -7.55
N SER A 667 -62.77 -42.90 -6.29
CA SER A 667 -63.71 -43.55 -5.32
C SER A 667 -63.20 -44.46 -4.18
N ARG A 668 -63.92 -44.33 -3.03
CA ARG A 668 -64.11 -45.30 -1.92
C ARG A 668 -62.87 -45.64 -1.06
N SER A 669 -62.99 -45.89 0.25
CA SER A 669 -64.13 -45.74 1.19
C SER A 669 -63.65 -45.72 2.67
N ALA A 670 -64.60 -45.50 3.58
CA ALA A 670 -64.51 -45.60 5.05
C ALA A 670 -63.91 -46.96 5.56
N SER A 671 -63.63 -47.19 6.86
CA SER A 671 -64.21 -46.60 8.09
C SER A 671 -63.41 -46.97 9.38
N THR A 672 -63.67 -46.25 10.50
CA THR A 672 -63.75 -46.74 11.93
C THR A 672 -62.58 -47.53 12.58
N SER A 673 -62.29 -47.45 13.89
CA SER A 673 -62.87 -46.68 15.03
C SER A 673 -61.95 -46.71 16.28
N ALA A 674 -62.35 -45.96 17.31
CA ALA A 674 -61.79 -45.84 18.67
C ALA A 674 -61.62 -47.18 19.46
N SER A 675 -61.05 -47.25 20.69
CA SER A 675 -60.95 -46.22 21.76
C SER A 675 -59.96 -46.52 22.91
N ALA A 676 -59.32 -45.46 23.45
CA ALA A 676 -58.87 -45.26 24.85
C ALA A 676 -57.83 -46.25 25.48
N SER A 677 -57.07 -45.93 26.54
CA SER A 677 -57.12 -44.83 27.53
C SER A 677 -55.76 -44.50 28.19
N THR A 678 -55.50 -43.23 28.55
CA THR A 678 -54.65 -42.70 29.68
C THR A 678 -53.15 -43.07 29.78
N ALA A 679 -52.20 -42.19 30.15
CA ALA A 679 -52.22 -40.76 30.52
C ALA A 679 -50.81 -40.09 30.46
N SER A 680 -50.71 -38.83 30.94
CA SER A 680 -49.52 -38.03 31.32
C SER A 680 -48.57 -37.43 30.25
N THR A 681 -48.90 -36.19 29.84
CA THR A 681 -48.06 -34.96 29.82
C THR A 681 -46.74 -34.86 29.03
N SER A 682 -46.75 -34.10 27.91
CA SER A 682 -45.73 -33.07 27.60
C SER A 682 -46.18 -32.04 26.53
N SER A 683 -45.63 -30.81 26.63
CA SER A 683 -45.32 -29.82 25.55
C SER A 683 -46.38 -29.19 24.61
N SER A 684 -46.15 -27.87 24.37
CA SER A 684 -46.40 -27.02 23.18
C SER A 684 -47.83 -26.65 22.68
N GLU A 685 -48.22 -25.40 23.03
CA GLU A 685 -48.57 -24.28 22.11
C GLU A 685 -49.90 -24.17 21.34
N SER A 686 -50.12 -22.94 20.84
CA SER A 686 -51.04 -22.43 19.81
C SER A 686 -52.47 -21.98 20.19
N ARG A 687 -52.86 -20.84 19.58
CA ARG A 687 -54.13 -20.49 18.86
C ARG A 687 -53.89 -19.11 18.20
N THR A 688 -53.92 -18.91 16.87
CA THR A 688 -55.00 -18.96 15.84
C THR A 688 -56.04 -17.82 15.94
N VAL A 689 -56.70 -17.35 14.86
CA VAL A 689 -56.65 -17.75 13.42
C VAL A 689 -55.87 -16.68 12.59
N ASP A 690 -56.16 -16.13 11.39
CA ASP A 690 -57.23 -16.10 10.34
C ASP A 690 -56.48 -15.94 8.97
N ASN A 691 -56.86 -16.41 7.76
CA ASN A 691 -58.02 -16.26 6.84
C ASN A 691 -58.13 -14.86 6.17
N ASP A 692 -58.31 -14.65 4.85
CA ASP A 692 -58.41 -15.51 3.63
C ASP A 692 -58.16 -14.69 2.31
N ASP A 693 -58.01 -15.38 1.15
CA ASP A 693 -58.22 -14.98 -0.28
C ASP A 693 -57.40 -13.83 -0.96
N ASP A 694 -57.48 -13.66 -2.31
CA ASP A 694 -56.40 -13.98 -3.30
C ASP A 694 -56.11 -12.77 -4.27
N GLU A 695 -56.19 -12.67 -5.62
CA GLU A 695 -56.57 -13.52 -6.78
C GLU A 695 -56.00 -12.93 -8.13
N GLU A 696 -55.31 -13.72 -8.99
CA GLU A 696 -54.91 -13.48 -10.43
C GLU A 696 -54.06 -12.19 -10.79
N GLU A 697 -53.51 -11.87 -11.98
CA GLU A 697 -53.32 -12.42 -13.37
C GLU A 697 -51.99 -11.75 -13.91
N ASP A 698 -50.91 -12.43 -14.33
CA ASP A 698 -50.51 -12.97 -15.67
C ASP A 698 -49.80 -12.01 -16.68
N ALA A 699 -48.98 -12.58 -17.59
CA ALA A 699 -48.33 -12.01 -18.81
C ALA A 699 -47.22 -10.92 -18.67
N GLN A 700 -46.19 -10.80 -19.54
CA GLN A 700 -45.64 -11.64 -20.63
C GLN A 700 -44.23 -11.19 -21.07
N GLY A 701 -43.31 -12.13 -21.37
CA GLY A 701 -42.23 -12.00 -22.38
C GLY A 701 -41.05 -11.02 -22.16
N LEU A 702 -39.88 -11.16 -22.78
CA LEU A 702 -39.30 -12.22 -23.63
C LEU A 702 -37.76 -12.26 -23.43
N SER A 703 -37.17 -13.45 -23.41
CA SER A 703 -35.75 -13.66 -23.72
C SER A 703 -35.58 -15.05 -24.33
N GLY A 704 -35.16 -15.13 -25.59
CA GLY A 704 -35.17 -16.36 -26.38
C GLY A 704 -33.79 -16.99 -26.50
N SER A 705 -33.65 -18.23 -26.01
CA SER A 705 -32.56 -19.15 -26.35
C SER A 705 -33.14 -20.49 -26.77
N ILE A 706 -32.65 -21.03 -27.88
CA ILE A 706 -33.21 -22.20 -28.57
C ILE A 706 -32.76 -23.50 -27.88
N MET A 707 -33.68 -24.46 -27.74
CA MET A 707 -33.35 -25.81 -27.27
C MET A 707 -32.64 -26.63 -28.35
N PHE A 708 -31.70 -27.48 -27.94
CA PHE A 708 -31.64 -28.86 -28.41
C PHE A 708 -31.55 -29.79 -27.20
N ASP A 709 -32.26 -30.90 -27.26
CA ASP A 709 -32.45 -31.85 -26.16
C ASP A 709 -32.38 -33.28 -26.71
N HIS A 710 -31.51 -34.11 -26.14
CA HIS A 710 -31.50 -35.56 -26.32
C HIS A 710 -30.88 -36.25 -25.09
N LEU A 711 -31.77 -36.59 -24.15
CA LEU A 711 -31.91 -37.94 -23.60
C LEU A 711 -30.66 -38.84 -23.62
N ASP A 712 -30.21 -39.21 -22.42
CA ASP A 712 -30.49 -40.57 -21.97
C ASP A 712 -30.77 -40.58 -20.45
N GLY A 713 -31.24 -41.70 -19.91
CA GLY A 713 -31.59 -41.79 -18.48
C GLY A 713 -31.64 -43.20 -17.93
N ARG A 714 -32.09 -43.32 -16.66
CA ARG A 714 -31.85 -44.40 -15.69
C ARG A 714 -30.58 -44.14 -14.85
N ASP A 715 -30.52 -44.43 -13.55
CA ASP A 715 -31.52 -45.01 -12.64
C ASP A 715 -31.84 -44.10 -11.45
N ALA A 716 -33.02 -44.27 -10.85
CA ALA A 716 -33.47 -43.51 -9.68
C ALA A 716 -34.39 -44.35 -8.78
N ALA A 717 -33.79 -45.13 -7.86
CA ALA A 717 -34.53 -45.96 -6.90
C ALA A 717 -33.67 -46.34 -5.65
N ALA A 718 -33.25 -45.34 -4.87
CA ALA A 718 -32.57 -45.56 -3.58
C ALA A 718 -32.94 -44.50 -2.52
N ASP A 719 -32.60 -43.24 -2.77
CA ASP A 719 -32.51 -42.19 -1.73
C ASP A 719 -33.85 -41.52 -1.34
N ALA A 720 -34.95 -42.29 -1.31
CA ALA A 720 -36.28 -41.76 -1.06
C ALA A 720 -36.57 -41.41 0.41
N ASP A 721 -35.83 -41.99 1.37
CA ASP A 721 -36.22 -42.00 2.80
C ASP A 721 -35.37 -41.05 3.69
N GLU A 722 -34.16 -40.67 3.30
CA GLU A 722 -33.35 -39.67 4.05
C GLU A 722 -33.89 -38.23 3.91
N ALA A 723 -34.71 -37.95 2.89
CA ALA A 723 -35.06 -36.60 2.43
C ALA A 723 -35.96 -35.78 3.38
N ARG A 724 -36.15 -36.18 4.64
CA ARG A 724 -37.18 -35.63 5.54
C ARG A 724 -36.69 -35.02 6.86
N THR A 725 -35.39 -35.01 7.13
CA THR A 725 -34.81 -34.41 8.36
C THR A 725 -33.58 -33.52 8.14
N SER A 726 -33.14 -33.32 6.89
CA SER A 726 -31.93 -32.55 6.57
C SER A 726 -32.10 -31.03 6.82
N ARG A 727 -31.82 -30.59 8.05
CA ARG A 727 -31.33 -29.23 8.30
C ARG A 727 -30.17 -28.96 7.34
N ALA A 728 -30.19 -27.85 6.61
CA ALA A 728 -29.12 -27.52 5.67
C ALA A 728 -27.76 -27.57 6.39
N ARG A 729 -26.83 -28.40 5.93
CA ARG A 729 -25.50 -28.53 6.54
C ARG A 729 -24.80 -27.16 6.47
N PRO A 730 -24.18 -26.67 7.54
CA PRO A 730 -23.46 -25.40 7.51
C PRO A 730 -22.32 -25.50 6.50
N GLN A 731 -22.33 -24.60 5.51
CA GLN A 731 -21.34 -24.54 4.45
C GLN A 731 -19.94 -24.33 5.05
N LYS A 732 -18.97 -25.19 4.70
CA LYS A 732 -17.60 -25.08 5.20
C LYS A 732 -16.95 -23.78 4.72
N ARG A 733 -16.07 -23.24 5.56
CA ARG A 733 -15.17 -22.13 5.22
C ARG A 733 -13.71 -22.59 5.32
N CYS A 734 -12.99 -22.57 4.21
CA CYS A 734 -11.56 -22.84 4.17
C CYS A 734 -10.79 -21.53 4.25
N LEU A 735 -9.69 -21.48 5.01
CA LEU A 735 -8.70 -20.42 4.92
C LEU A 735 -7.46 -20.92 4.18
N PHE A 736 -7.03 -20.24 3.13
CA PHE A 736 -5.71 -20.41 2.53
C PHE A 736 -4.75 -19.36 3.10
N TYR A 737 -3.55 -19.80 3.48
CA TYR A 737 -2.47 -18.92 3.95
C TYR A 737 -1.23 -19.02 3.06
N GLY A 738 -0.55 -17.87 2.92
CA GLY A 738 0.79 -17.72 2.34
C GLY A 738 1.35 -16.34 2.69
N HIS A 739 2.49 -15.96 2.11
CA HIS A 739 3.07 -14.62 2.24
C HIS A 739 3.56 -14.05 0.90
N TYR A 740 3.53 -12.72 0.77
CA TYR A 740 3.92 -12.02 -0.46
C TYR A 740 5.31 -11.40 -0.39
N ASP A 741 5.92 -11.33 0.79
CA ASP A 741 7.31 -10.95 0.96
C ASP A 741 8.26 -12.13 0.69
N CYS A 742 9.51 -11.79 0.38
CA CYS A 742 10.58 -12.73 0.03
C CYS A 742 11.94 -12.16 0.45
N ILE A 743 12.93 -12.97 0.84
CA ILE A 743 14.26 -12.43 1.18
C ILE A 743 14.96 -11.73 -0.01
N ALA A 744 16.01 -10.96 0.31
CA ALA A 744 16.90 -10.35 -0.66
C ALA A 744 17.46 -11.36 -1.70
N ALA A 745 17.71 -10.87 -2.91
CA ALA A 745 18.28 -11.64 -4.00
C ALA A 745 19.82 -11.50 -4.07
N GLU A 746 20.49 -11.98 -3.02
CA GLU A 746 21.96 -12.00 -2.97
C GLU A 746 22.57 -13.14 -3.82
N GLY A 747 23.90 -13.09 -4.01
CA GLY A 747 24.66 -14.14 -4.70
C GLY A 747 24.66 -14.04 -6.23
N SER A 748 25.05 -15.14 -6.89
CA SER A 748 25.20 -15.19 -8.36
C SER A 748 23.97 -15.83 -9.02
N TRP A 749 23.24 -15.03 -9.78
CA TRP A 749 22.05 -15.44 -10.52
C TRP A 749 22.34 -15.54 -12.02
N ALA A 750 21.83 -16.57 -12.68
CA ALA A 750 21.92 -16.80 -14.12
C ALA A 750 20.79 -16.09 -14.92
N SER A 751 19.93 -15.34 -14.24
CA SER A 751 18.81 -14.56 -14.78
C SER A 751 18.40 -13.54 -13.72
N GLU A 752 17.98 -12.33 -14.13
CA GLU A 752 17.58 -11.26 -13.20
C GLU A 752 16.53 -11.75 -12.19
N PRO A 753 16.77 -11.65 -10.86
CA PRO A 753 15.97 -12.35 -9.85
C PRO A 753 14.50 -11.94 -9.81
N PHE A 754 14.20 -10.68 -10.16
CA PHE A 754 12.84 -10.14 -10.24
C PHE A 754 12.29 -10.13 -11.68
N THR A 755 12.85 -10.95 -12.57
CA THR A 755 12.27 -11.23 -13.90
C THR A 755 12.00 -12.73 -14.01
N LEU A 756 10.72 -13.10 -14.11
CA LEU A 756 10.30 -14.50 -14.23
C LEU A 756 10.80 -15.13 -15.54
N ASP A 757 11.90 -15.89 -15.46
CA ASP A 757 12.45 -16.66 -16.57
C ASP A 757 11.85 -18.08 -16.59
N GLY A 758 11.74 -18.68 -17.78
CA GLY A 758 11.10 -19.99 -17.97
C GLY A 758 11.93 -20.89 -18.88
N ARG A 759 12.65 -21.84 -18.27
CA ARG A 759 13.62 -22.72 -18.93
C ARG A 759 13.61 -24.12 -18.32
N ASP A 760 13.87 -25.14 -19.13
CA ASP A 760 14.06 -26.54 -18.72
C ASP A 760 12.88 -27.18 -17.93
N GLY A 761 11.67 -26.63 -18.08
CA GLY A 761 10.47 -27.07 -17.33
C GLY A 761 10.29 -26.41 -15.95
N PHE A 762 11.16 -25.46 -15.61
CA PHE A 762 11.11 -24.65 -14.39
C PHE A 762 10.81 -23.18 -14.70
N LEU A 763 10.22 -22.50 -13.72
CA LEU A 763 10.18 -21.04 -13.64
C LEU A 763 11.22 -20.58 -12.62
N TYR A 764 12.04 -19.59 -12.97
CA TYR A 764 13.08 -19.03 -12.10
C TYR A 764 12.72 -17.60 -11.67
N GLY A 765 12.99 -17.26 -10.41
CA GLY A 765 12.78 -15.92 -9.85
C GLY A 765 12.71 -15.95 -8.32
N ARG A 766 13.08 -14.85 -7.66
CA ARG A 766 12.99 -14.73 -6.20
C ARG A 766 11.53 -14.71 -5.74
N GLY A 767 11.21 -15.60 -4.81
CA GLY A 767 9.88 -15.85 -4.26
C GLY A 767 8.95 -16.63 -5.19
N VAL A 768 9.46 -17.24 -6.26
CA VAL A 768 8.63 -18.04 -7.19
C VAL A 768 8.15 -19.35 -6.56
N SER A 769 8.93 -19.93 -5.64
CA SER A 769 8.48 -21.01 -4.76
C SER A 769 8.06 -20.48 -3.38
N ASP A 770 8.71 -19.42 -2.89
CA ASP A 770 8.60 -18.94 -1.51
C ASP A 770 8.07 -17.48 -1.43
N ASN A 771 6.77 -17.19 -1.48
CA ASN A 771 5.62 -18.09 -1.62
C ASN A 771 4.65 -17.65 -2.76
N LYS A 772 5.11 -16.80 -3.68
CA LYS A 772 4.27 -16.12 -4.67
C LYS A 772 3.62 -17.07 -5.70
N GLY A 773 4.32 -18.13 -6.08
CA GLY A 773 3.79 -19.18 -6.96
C GLY A 773 2.59 -19.91 -6.33
N PRO A 774 2.77 -20.59 -5.18
CA PRO A 774 1.69 -21.28 -4.47
C PRO A 774 0.43 -20.45 -4.22
N ILE A 775 0.57 -19.17 -3.83
CA ILE A 775 -0.57 -18.25 -3.65
C ILE A 775 -1.40 -18.12 -4.93
N LEU A 776 -0.76 -17.82 -6.06
CA LEU A 776 -1.46 -17.63 -7.32
C LEU A 776 -2.02 -18.95 -7.89
N ALA A 777 -1.35 -20.08 -7.65
CA ALA A 777 -1.86 -21.40 -8.01
C ALA A 777 -3.17 -21.72 -7.26
N ALA A 778 -3.21 -21.46 -5.95
CA ALA A 778 -4.42 -21.62 -5.15
C ALA A 778 -5.52 -20.61 -5.55
N ALA A 779 -5.17 -19.34 -5.80
CA ALA A 779 -6.12 -18.31 -6.25
C ALA A 779 -6.78 -18.67 -7.58
N CYS A 780 -5.99 -19.15 -8.56
CA CYS A 780 -6.50 -19.61 -9.85
C CYS A 780 -7.39 -20.85 -9.70
N ALA A 781 -7.06 -21.79 -8.81
CA ALA A 781 -7.86 -22.99 -8.55
C ALA A 781 -9.25 -22.65 -7.99
N VAL A 782 -9.33 -21.69 -7.07
CA VAL A 782 -10.62 -21.22 -6.51
C VAL A 782 -11.40 -20.41 -7.55
N HIS A 783 -10.73 -19.56 -8.34
CA HIS A 783 -11.36 -18.87 -9.48
C HIS A 783 -11.94 -19.86 -10.52
N ARG A 784 -11.24 -20.96 -10.79
CA ARG A 784 -11.73 -22.02 -11.70
C ARG A 784 -13.00 -22.68 -11.17
N LEU A 785 -13.09 -22.97 -9.88
CA LEU A 785 -14.32 -23.46 -9.25
C LEU A 785 -15.45 -22.41 -9.33
N LEU A 786 -15.16 -21.16 -8.99
CA LEU A 786 -16.15 -20.06 -8.98
C LEU A 786 -16.75 -19.81 -10.36
N SER A 787 -15.89 -19.71 -11.39
CA SER A 787 -16.27 -19.46 -12.78
C SER A 787 -17.02 -20.62 -13.43
N THR A 788 -16.67 -21.87 -13.10
CA THR A 788 -17.42 -23.08 -13.54
C THR A 788 -18.68 -23.35 -12.73
N ARG A 789 -18.97 -22.54 -11.70
CA ARG A 789 -20.08 -22.71 -10.74
C ARG A 789 -19.99 -24.00 -9.90
N ARG A 790 -18.77 -24.47 -9.65
CA ARG A 790 -18.41 -25.66 -8.84
C ARG A 790 -17.87 -25.29 -7.44
N LEU A 791 -17.86 -24.00 -7.05
CA LEU A 791 -17.41 -23.58 -5.73
C LEU A 791 -18.54 -23.74 -4.70
N HIS A 792 -18.43 -24.75 -3.84
CA HIS A 792 -19.46 -25.11 -2.85
C HIS A 792 -19.11 -24.74 -1.40
N SER A 793 -17.89 -24.24 -1.17
CA SER A 793 -17.40 -23.76 0.14
C SER A 793 -16.89 -22.32 -0.01
N ASP A 794 -16.98 -21.53 1.05
CA ASP A 794 -16.38 -20.19 1.08
C ASP A 794 -14.86 -20.38 1.23
N VAL A 795 -14.05 -19.64 0.46
CA VAL A 795 -12.58 -19.69 0.59
C VAL A 795 -12.04 -18.31 0.90
N VAL A 796 -11.36 -18.20 2.04
CA VAL A 796 -10.73 -16.98 2.55
C VAL A 796 -9.24 -17.08 2.30
N PHE A 797 -8.65 -16.12 1.59
CA PHE A 797 -7.20 -15.97 1.53
C PHE A 797 -6.79 -14.94 2.59
N LEU A 798 -5.81 -15.29 3.41
CA LEU A 798 -5.16 -14.40 4.37
C LEU A 798 -3.65 -14.46 4.13
N ILE A 799 -3.13 -13.45 3.45
CA ILE A 799 -1.73 -13.39 3.03
C ILE A 799 -0.99 -12.29 3.81
N GLU A 800 0.18 -12.59 4.38
CA GLU A 800 1.01 -11.60 5.08
C GLU A 800 2.21 -11.11 4.25
N GLY A 801 2.96 -10.13 4.79
CA GLY A 801 4.12 -9.50 4.16
C GLY A 801 5.32 -9.34 5.10
N GLU A 802 5.42 -10.20 6.11
CA GLU A 802 6.49 -10.17 7.14
C GLU A 802 7.02 -11.57 7.49
N GLU A 803 6.67 -12.65 6.78
CA GLU A 803 7.04 -14.03 7.17
C GLU A 803 8.56 -14.20 7.24
N GLU A 804 9.22 -13.73 6.18
CA GLU A 804 10.69 -13.71 5.98
C GLU A 804 11.40 -12.77 6.97
N ASN A 805 10.63 -11.94 7.69
CA ASN A 805 11.06 -11.02 8.74
C ASN A 805 10.59 -11.47 10.15
N GLY A 806 9.94 -12.64 10.27
CA GLY A 806 9.48 -13.25 11.52
C GLY A 806 8.03 -12.98 11.91
N SER A 807 7.13 -12.77 10.94
CA SER A 807 5.69 -12.54 11.09
C SER A 807 5.33 -11.42 12.08
N VAL A 808 6.06 -10.30 12.02
CA VAL A 808 5.95 -9.22 13.01
C VAL A 808 4.58 -8.55 12.97
N GLY A 809 3.80 -8.75 14.04
CA GLY A 809 2.44 -8.22 14.18
C GLY A 809 1.33 -9.11 13.58
N PHE A 810 1.67 -10.26 13.00
CA PHE A 810 0.68 -11.17 12.39
C PHE A 810 -0.34 -11.69 13.41
N VAL A 811 0.10 -12.11 14.60
CA VAL A 811 -0.79 -12.60 15.68
C VAL A 811 -1.75 -11.50 16.14
N GLU A 812 -1.23 -10.29 16.29
CA GLU A 812 -1.97 -9.10 16.69
C GLU A 812 -3.00 -8.70 15.62
N ALA A 813 -2.64 -8.80 14.33
CA ALA A 813 -3.56 -8.59 13.21
C ALA A 813 -4.67 -9.66 13.16
N VAL A 814 -4.32 -10.95 13.22
CA VAL A 814 -5.29 -12.07 13.25
C VAL A 814 -6.28 -11.92 14.40
N ARG A 815 -5.81 -11.51 15.59
CA ARG A 815 -6.69 -11.24 16.74
C ARG A 815 -7.58 -10.02 16.55
N ARG A 816 -7.04 -8.92 16.02
CA ARG A 816 -7.77 -7.66 15.76
C ARG A 816 -8.89 -7.85 14.73
N PHE A 817 -8.60 -8.56 13.64
CA PHE A 817 -9.51 -8.72 12.49
C PHE A 817 -10.25 -10.08 12.50
N LYS A 818 -10.25 -10.80 13.62
CA LYS A 818 -10.89 -12.12 13.78
C LYS A 818 -12.38 -12.13 13.42
N SER A 819 -13.09 -11.02 13.64
CA SER A 819 -14.48 -10.81 13.22
C SER A 819 -14.67 -10.72 11.71
N GLU A 820 -13.71 -10.11 10.99
CA GLU A 820 -13.75 -9.94 9.53
C GLU A 820 -13.30 -11.20 8.78
N ILE A 821 -12.30 -11.92 9.30
CA ILE A 821 -11.95 -13.28 8.85
C ILE A 821 -13.15 -14.21 9.05
N GLY A 822 -13.82 -14.08 10.20
CA GLY A 822 -14.98 -14.88 10.60
C GLY A 822 -14.63 -16.31 10.97
N ARG A 823 -15.65 -17.17 11.09
CA ARG A 823 -15.45 -18.61 11.33
C ARG A 823 -14.73 -19.26 10.16
N ILE A 824 -13.73 -20.08 10.47
CA ILE A 824 -13.05 -21.00 9.55
C ILE A 824 -13.23 -22.42 10.09
N ASP A 825 -13.34 -23.42 9.22
CA ASP A 825 -13.47 -24.84 9.59
C ASP A 825 -12.21 -25.66 9.29
N VAL A 826 -11.39 -25.19 8.34
CA VAL A 826 -10.09 -25.77 7.98
C VAL A 826 -9.12 -24.70 7.47
N VAL A 827 -7.85 -24.79 7.85
CA VAL A 827 -6.74 -23.99 7.31
C VAL A 827 -5.93 -24.86 6.35
N LEU A 828 -5.70 -24.38 5.13
CA LEU A 828 -4.82 -24.96 4.13
C LEU A 828 -3.59 -24.06 3.98
N LEU A 829 -2.43 -24.54 4.39
CA LEU A 829 -1.15 -23.87 4.16
C LEU A 829 -0.41 -24.51 2.98
N SER A 830 0.32 -23.69 2.22
CA SER A 830 1.14 -24.17 1.10
C SER A 830 2.47 -23.42 0.95
N ASN A 831 3.32 -23.44 1.99
CA ASN A 831 4.69 -22.94 1.90
C ASN A 831 5.76 -23.96 2.35
N SER A 832 5.91 -25.07 1.64
CA SER A 832 7.07 -25.94 1.83
C SER A 832 7.34 -26.90 0.66
N TYR A 833 8.28 -27.83 0.88
CA TYR A 833 9.04 -28.54 -0.14
C TYR A 833 8.92 -30.06 0.00
N TRP A 834 8.94 -30.78 -1.13
CA TRP A 834 9.07 -32.24 -1.12
C TRP A 834 10.44 -32.70 -0.64
N LEU A 835 10.49 -33.96 -0.20
CA LEU A 835 11.68 -34.66 0.29
C LEU A 835 12.80 -34.80 -0.75
N ASP A 836 12.40 -34.88 -2.02
CA ASP A 836 13.20 -35.03 -3.23
C ASP A 836 12.48 -34.31 -4.41
N ASP A 837 12.74 -34.68 -5.66
CA ASP A 837 12.21 -34.03 -6.87
C ASP A 837 11.16 -34.88 -7.64
N GLU A 838 10.78 -36.05 -7.12
CA GLU A 838 9.88 -37.01 -7.79
C GLU A 838 8.73 -37.49 -6.91
N THR A 839 8.94 -37.59 -5.60
CA THR A 839 8.04 -38.23 -4.64
C THR A 839 7.04 -37.23 -4.05
N PRO A 840 5.73 -37.35 -4.33
CA PRO A 840 4.73 -36.44 -3.78
C PRO A 840 4.66 -36.55 -2.25
N CYS A 841 4.61 -35.39 -1.59
CA CYS A 841 4.65 -35.28 -0.13
C CYS A 841 3.43 -34.53 0.41
N ILE A 842 3.10 -34.77 1.69
CA ILE A 842 2.19 -33.97 2.51
C ILE A 842 2.87 -33.69 3.85
N THR A 843 2.89 -32.44 4.28
CA THR A 843 3.60 -32.05 5.51
C THR A 843 2.66 -32.23 6.71
N VAL A 844 2.99 -33.16 7.61
CA VAL A 844 2.20 -33.48 8.82
C VAL A 844 2.76 -32.84 10.09
N GLY A 845 3.89 -32.12 10.04
CA GLY A 845 4.40 -31.41 11.20
C GLY A 845 5.65 -30.58 10.95
N LEU A 846 5.76 -29.47 11.68
CA LEU A 846 6.86 -28.51 11.66
C LEU A 846 7.47 -28.38 13.06
N ARG A 847 8.75 -27.99 13.13
CA ARG A 847 9.35 -27.60 14.41
C ARG A 847 8.92 -26.20 14.82
N GLY A 848 8.95 -25.92 16.11
CA GLY A 848 8.98 -24.54 16.60
C GLY A 848 10.41 -24.02 16.65
N VAL A 849 10.57 -22.73 16.93
CA VAL A 849 11.88 -22.11 17.15
C VAL A 849 11.81 -21.02 18.21
N VAL A 850 12.80 -21.00 19.10
CA VAL A 850 13.16 -19.84 19.93
C VAL A 850 14.49 -19.31 19.39
N ARG A 851 14.48 -18.12 18.78
CA ARG A 851 15.70 -17.41 18.34
C ARG A 851 16.03 -16.33 19.36
N ALA A 852 17.29 -16.30 19.80
CA ALA A 852 17.75 -15.43 20.86
C ALA A 852 19.14 -14.88 20.57
N THR A 853 19.38 -13.65 21.03
CA THR A 853 20.67 -13.00 21.05
C THR A 853 21.18 -12.97 22.48
N VAL A 854 22.28 -13.70 22.74
CA VAL A 854 23.02 -13.65 24.00
C VAL A 854 24.06 -12.55 23.87
N SER A 855 24.12 -11.60 24.81
CA SER A 855 25.13 -10.55 24.81
C SER A 855 25.95 -10.56 26.10
N VAL A 856 27.26 -10.37 25.97
CA VAL A 856 28.21 -10.20 27.08
C VAL A 856 28.94 -8.88 26.88
N GLY A 857 28.92 -8.00 27.88
CA GLY A 857 29.59 -6.70 27.80
C GLY A 857 30.24 -6.25 29.10
N SER A 858 31.39 -5.59 28.99
CA SER A 858 32.12 -5.02 30.14
C SER A 858 31.51 -3.70 30.62
N GLY A 859 30.90 -2.93 29.71
CA GLY A 859 30.47 -1.55 29.97
C GLY A 859 31.60 -0.52 29.87
N GLU A 860 32.80 -0.94 29.47
CA GLU A 860 33.96 -0.09 29.19
C GLU A 860 34.10 0.14 27.65
N ARG A 861 35.21 0.74 27.21
CA ARG A 861 35.58 0.83 25.78
C ARG A 861 36.37 -0.38 25.30
N ASP A 862 36.47 -0.56 23.98
CA ASP A 862 37.42 -1.48 23.35
C ASP A 862 38.87 -1.11 23.70
N VAL A 863 39.74 -2.11 23.83
CA VAL A 863 41.16 -1.92 24.20
C VAL A 863 42.10 -2.80 23.40
N HIS A 864 43.37 -2.43 23.33
CA HIS A 864 44.39 -3.20 22.60
C HIS A 864 44.84 -4.42 23.41
N SER A 865 44.72 -5.62 22.84
CA SER A 865 45.01 -6.89 23.54
C SER A 865 46.46 -7.00 23.99
N GLY A 866 47.41 -6.47 23.20
CA GLY A 866 48.82 -6.40 23.60
C GLY A 866 49.15 -5.37 24.70
N VAL A 867 48.16 -4.65 25.25
CA VAL A 867 48.35 -3.68 26.34
C VAL A 867 47.54 -4.08 27.58
N GLU A 868 46.28 -4.46 27.41
CA GLU A 868 45.37 -4.81 28.53
C GLU A 868 45.12 -6.33 28.67
N GLY A 869 45.70 -7.15 27.79
CA GLY A 869 45.53 -8.61 27.80
C GLY A 869 45.99 -9.25 29.10
N GLY A 870 45.10 -10.03 29.72
CA GLY A 870 45.32 -10.59 31.06
C GLY A 870 45.20 -9.60 32.23
N ALA A 871 45.08 -8.29 31.97
CA ALA A 871 44.78 -7.28 32.99
C ALA A 871 43.26 -7.05 33.18
N ILE A 872 42.46 -7.28 32.14
CA ILE A 872 40.99 -7.19 32.18
C ILE A 872 40.29 -8.54 31.97
N ARG A 873 39.02 -8.63 32.37
CA ARG A 873 38.15 -9.79 32.14
C ARG A 873 37.51 -9.65 30.75
N GLU A 874 37.97 -10.43 29.79
CA GLU A 874 37.60 -10.25 28.36
C GLU A 874 36.19 -10.79 28.03
N PRO A 875 35.27 -9.97 27.49
CA PRO A 875 33.92 -10.39 27.10
C PRO A 875 33.89 -11.58 26.12
N MET A 876 34.83 -11.66 25.17
CA MET A 876 34.98 -12.81 24.26
C MET A 876 35.27 -14.12 25.00
N VAL A 877 36.13 -14.09 26.03
CA VAL A 877 36.51 -15.28 26.78
C VAL A 877 35.35 -15.78 27.63
N ASP A 878 34.53 -14.88 28.19
CA ASP A 878 33.31 -15.27 28.92
C ASP A 878 32.20 -15.75 27.95
N MET A 879 32.04 -15.13 26.78
CA MET A 879 31.09 -15.58 25.74
C MET A 879 31.42 -16.98 25.20
N VAL A 880 32.69 -17.25 24.84
CA VAL A 880 33.10 -18.57 24.33
C VAL A 880 32.84 -19.67 25.37
N LYS A 881 33.04 -19.39 26.66
CA LYS A 881 32.71 -20.32 27.75
C LYS A 881 31.20 -20.54 27.90
N LEU A 882 30.40 -19.49 27.78
CA LEU A 882 28.93 -19.61 27.79
C LEU A 882 28.43 -20.48 26.63
N LEU A 883 28.88 -20.21 25.40
CA LEU A 883 28.45 -20.96 24.22
C LEU A 883 28.87 -22.42 24.29
N ALA A 884 30.11 -22.71 24.72
CA ALA A 884 30.57 -24.08 24.94
C ALA A 884 29.72 -24.82 25.98
N ALA A 885 29.25 -24.13 27.02
CA ALA A 885 28.40 -24.71 28.06
C ALA A 885 26.95 -24.96 27.62
N LEU A 886 26.46 -24.35 26.52
CA LEU A 886 25.11 -24.66 25.98
C LEU A 886 25.03 -26.08 25.38
N THR A 887 26.17 -26.72 25.14
CA THR A 887 26.31 -28.07 24.57
C THR A 887 27.07 -29.00 25.53
N ALA A 888 26.46 -30.13 25.87
CA ALA A 888 27.08 -31.21 26.63
C ALA A 888 27.82 -32.20 25.71
N GLU A 889 28.41 -33.24 26.29
CA GLU A 889 29.04 -34.34 25.54
C GLU A 889 28.06 -34.94 24.51
N GLY A 890 28.57 -35.21 23.30
CA GLY A 890 27.76 -35.71 22.18
C GLY A 890 26.81 -34.67 21.55
N GLU A 891 27.18 -33.38 21.56
CA GLU A 891 26.45 -32.27 20.92
C GLU A 891 25.01 -32.03 21.45
N ARG A 892 24.65 -32.66 22.57
CA ARG A 892 23.32 -32.51 23.19
C ARG A 892 23.17 -31.14 23.85
N VAL A 893 21.97 -30.58 23.80
CA VAL A 893 21.64 -29.30 24.46
C VAL A 893 21.73 -29.49 25.99
N ALA A 894 22.52 -28.65 26.66
CA ALA A 894 22.84 -28.81 28.09
C ALA A 894 21.78 -28.23 29.06
N LEU A 895 20.73 -27.59 28.54
CA LEU A 895 19.68 -26.95 29.34
C LEU A 895 18.95 -28.00 30.23
N PRO A 896 18.83 -27.78 31.55
CA PRO A 896 18.08 -28.66 32.45
C PRO A 896 16.63 -28.87 31.99
N GLY A 897 16.20 -30.13 31.99
CA GLY A 897 14.85 -30.54 31.61
C GLY A 897 14.49 -30.40 30.11
N PHE A 898 15.44 -30.01 29.25
CA PHE A 898 15.16 -29.68 27.84
C PHE A 898 14.56 -30.85 27.04
N TYR A 899 14.91 -32.09 27.39
CA TYR A 899 14.43 -33.30 26.71
C TYR A 899 13.23 -33.97 27.39
N ASP A 900 12.82 -33.53 28.59
CA ASP A 900 11.90 -34.27 29.46
C ASP A 900 10.47 -34.35 28.87
N ALA A 901 10.06 -33.33 28.12
CA ALA A 901 8.78 -33.28 27.42
C ALA A 901 8.82 -33.91 26.01
N VAL A 902 9.96 -34.40 25.52
CA VAL A 902 10.08 -34.91 24.15
C VAL A 902 9.43 -36.30 24.05
N ARG A 903 8.37 -36.41 23.24
CA ARG A 903 7.65 -37.66 22.99
C ARG A 903 8.60 -38.83 22.66
N GLN A 904 8.38 -39.97 23.32
CA GLN A 904 8.97 -41.24 22.94
C GLN A 904 8.51 -41.64 21.52
N THR A 905 9.36 -42.35 20.77
CA THR A 905 9.00 -42.93 19.46
C THR A 905 8.04 -44.10 19.63
N THR A 906 7.03 -44.19 18.77
CA THR A 906 6.29 -45.43 18.54
C THR A 906 6.97 -46.24 17.42
N GLU A 907 6.64 -47.53 17.33
CA GLU A 907 7.13 -48.39 16.24
C GLU A 907 6.57 -47.95 14.89
N ASP A 908 5.35 -47.40 14.85
CA ASP A 908 4.74 -46.84 13.64
C ASP A 908 5.49 -45.59 13.15
N GLU A 909 5.92 -44.70 14.07
CA GLU A 909 6.76 -43.53 13.72
C GLU A 909 8.12 -44.00 13.18
N LEU A 910 8.71 -45.03 13.79
CA LEU A 910 9.98 -45.63 13.32
C LEU A 910 9.83 -46.31 11.96
N GLN A 911 8.72 -47.01 11.69
CA GLN A 911 8.49 -47.64 10.39
C GLN A 911 8.34 -46.60 9.28
N ALA A 912 7.59 -45.52 9.51
CA ALA A 912 7.48 -44.41 8.56
C ALA A 912 8.87 -43.83 8.20
N TYR A 913 9.78 -43.67 9.18
CA TYR A 913 11.15 -43.27 8.89
C TYR A 913 11.93 -44.31 8.04
N ARG A 914 11.75 -45.61 8.27
CA ARG A 914 12.41 -46.68 7.47
C ARG A 914 11.92 -46.66 6.03
N ASP A 915 10.62 -46.52 5.81
CA ASP A 915 10.01 -46.48 4.48
C ASP A 915 10.54 -45.27 3.68
N ILE A 916 10.63 -44.11 4.33
CA ILE A 916 11.22 -42.89 3.76
C ILE A 916 12.70 -43.08 3.41
N VAL A 917 13.50 -43.67 4.30
CA VAL A 917 14.92 -43.95 4.03
C VAL A 917 15.09 -44.90 2.84
N HIS A 918 14.28 -45.96 2.77
CA HIS A 918 14.30 -46.91 1.66
C HIS A 918 13.99 -46.22 0.32
N ILE A 919 13.02 -45.30 0.28
CA ILE A 919 12.68 -44.54 -0.93
C ILE A 919 13.84 -43.63 -1.36
N LYS A 920 14.47 -42.88 -0.44
CA LYS A 920 15.64 -42.03 -0.77
C LYS A 920 16.86 -42.83 -1.24
N GLN A 921 17.02 -44.08 -0.81
CA GLN A 921 18.10 -44.97 -1.25
C GLN A 921 17.95 -45.37 -2.73
N HIS A 922 16.73 -45.60 -3.23
CA HIS A 922 16.50 -45.88 -4.65
C HIS A 922 16.69 -44.63 -5.53
N ALA A 923 16.46 -43.43 -4.99
CA ALA A 923 16.66 -42.15 -5.68
C ALA A 923 18.15 -41.74 -5.84
N GLY A 924 19.11 -42.54 -5.36
CA GLY A 924 20.56 -42.29 -5.54
C GLY A 924 21.12 -41.11 -4.74
N ALA A 925 20.34 -40.53 -3.82
CA ALA A 925 20.79 -39.45 -2.94
C ALA A 925 21.80 -39.95 -1.89
N HIS A 926 22.53 -39.02 -1.25
CA HIS A 926 23.29 -39.35 -0.04
C HIS A 926 22.34 -39.92 1.02
N ALA A 927 22.67 -41.11 1.54
CA ALA A 927 21.78 -41.89 2.39
C ALA A 927 21.54 -41.21 3.75
N ASP A 928 20.44 -40.47 3.84
CA ASP A 928 19.80 -40.15 5.12
C ASP A 928 19.52 -41.46 5.86
N THR A 929 19.98 -41.58 7.11
CA THR A 929 19.60 -42.68 8.00
C THR A 929 18.32 -42.34 8.78
N VAL A 930 17.72 -43.34 9.43
CA VAL A 930 16.55 -43.13 10.29
C VAL A 930 16.88 -42.13 11.41
N GLU A 931 18.07 -42.24 12.00
CA GLU A 931 18.58 -41.32 13.03
C GLU A 931 18.78 -39.91 12.48
N SER A 932 19.27 -39.75 11.23
CA SER A 932 19.38 -38.46 10.54
C SER A 932 18.02 -37.79 10.39
N LEU A 933 17.01 -38.51 9.88
CA LEU A 933 15.66 -37.95 9.73
C LEU A 933 15.01 -37.63 11.07
N MET A 934 15.21 -38.46 12.09
CA MET A 934 14.73 -38.18 13.46
C MET A 934 15.43 -36.94 14.05
N ALA A 935 16.74 -36.77 13.84
CA ALA A 935 17.50 -35.58 14.23
C ALA A 935 17.08 -34.32 13.44
N LYS A 936 16.65 -34.46 12.18
CA LYS A 936 16.11 -33.38 11.34
C LYS A 936 14.67 -33.00 11.64
N TRP A 937 13.80 -33.93 12.06
CA TRP A 937 12.36 -33.70 12.21
C TRP A 937 11.85 -33.78 13.66
N ARG A 938 12.21 -34.80 14.46
CA ARG A 938 11.55 -35.07 15.77
C ARG A 938 12.30 -34.71 17.04
N TYR A 939 13.63 -34.59 17.02
CA TYR A 939 14.41 -34.22 18.22
C TYR A 939 14.73 -32.72 18.29
N PRO A 940 14.67 -32.07 19.45
CA PRO A 940 15.01 -30.66 19.56
C PRO A 940 16.52 -30.45 19.46
N SER A 941 16.93 -29.31 18.90
CA SER A 941 18.34 -28.99 18.63
C SER A 941 18.68 -27.54 18.99
N LEU A 942 19.96 -27.25 19.23
CA LEU A 942 20.50 -25.90 19.39
C LEU A 942 21.47 -25.61 18.23
N SER A 943 21.54 -24.35 17.81
CA SER A 943 22.52 -23.88 16.83
C SER A 943 23.01 -22.49 17.19
N VAL A 944 24.31 -22.22 16.97
CA VAL A 944 24.94 -20.91 17.10
C VAL A 944 25.24 -20.41 15.68
N HIS A 945 24.74 -19.24 15.32
CA HIS A 945 24.73 -18.75 13.94
C HIS A 945 25.89 -17.82 13.61
N ASN A 946 26.13 -16.83 14.48
CA ASN A 946 27.22 -15.88 14.33
C ASN A 946 27.62 -15.28 15.69
N LEU A 947 28.82 -14.70 15.70
CA LEU A 947 29.39 -13.91 16.78
C LEU A 947 29.71 -12.51 16.23
N ARG A 948 29.17 -11.48 16.87
CA ARG A 948 29.42 -10.07 16.58
C ARG A 948 30.22 -9.48 17.74
N VAL A 949 31.14 -8.55 17.45
CA VAL A 949 32.01 -7.92 18.44
C VAL A 949 32.03 -6.41 18.22
N SER A 950 32.27 -5.64 19.28
CA SER A 950 32.56 -4.22 19.18
C SER A 950 33.95 -3.94 18.60
N GLY A 951 34.15 -2.71 18.13
CA GLY A 951 35.43 -2.25 17.59
C GLY A 951 35.69 -2.62 16.11
N PRO A 952 36.91 -2.37 15.60
CA PRO A 952 37.22 -2.43 14.17
C PRO A 952 37.46 -3.84 13.61
N GLY A 953 37.06 -4.91 14.30
CA GLY A 953 37.27 -6.30 13.87
C GLY A 953 38.73 -6.80 13.83
N ASN A 954 39.70 -5.96 14.20
CA ASN A 954 41.12 -6.30 14.20
C ASN A 954 41.48 -7.33 15.28
N SER A 955 42.36 -8.28 14.95
CA SER A 955 42.80 -9.37 15.85
C SER A 955 43.59 -8.94 17.08
N THR A 956 43.98 -7.67 17.19
CA THR A 956 44.69 -7.09 18.35
C THR A 956 43.78 -6.28 19.28
N VAL A 957 42.46 -6.47 19.22
CA VAL A 957 41.47 -5.77 20.05
C VAL A 957 40.75 -6.74 20.99
N ILE A 958 40.64 -6.38 22.26
CA ILE A 958 39.67 -6.96 23.18
C ILE A 958 38.39 -6.11 23.08
N PRO A 959 37.27 -6.67 22.59
CA PRO A 959 36.03 -5.93 22.44
C PRO A 959 35.35 -5.72 23.80
N SER A 960 34.72 -4.55 23.99
CA SER A 960 33.89 -4.26 25.16
C SER A 960 32.53 -4.95 25.16
N SER A 961 32.00 -5.34 23.99
CA SER A 961 30.80 -6.18 23.89
C SER A 961 30.92 -7.28 22.82
N VAL A 962 30.20 -8.37 23.08
CA VAL A 962 30.09 -9.53 22.20
C VAL A 962 28.65 -9.98 22.18
N GLU A 963 28.11 -10.27 21.00
CA GLU A 963 26.75 -10.78 20.81
C GLU A 963 26.81 -12.08 20.02
N ALA A 964 26.08 -13.09 20.47
CA ALA A 964 25.99 -14.40 19.83
C ALA A 964 24.51 -14.69 19.51
N GLN A 965 24.22 -14.90 18.22
CA GLN A 965 22.88 -15.31 17.79
C GLN A 965 22.75 -16.83 17.89
N VAL A 966 21.77 -17.30 18.65
CA VAL A 966 21.47 -18.72 18.86
C VAL A 966 20.02 -19.02 18.52
N SER A 967 19.72 -20.27 18.15
CA SER A 967 18.35 -20.76 18.05
C SER A 967 18.19 -22.14 18.63
N LEU A 968 17.06 -22.37 19.31
CA LEU A 968 16.63 -23.67 19.77
C LEU A 968 15.42 -24.09 18.95
N ARG A 969 15.54 -25.17 18.18
CA ARG A 969 14.40 -25.78 17.49
C ARG A 969 13.66 -26.69 18.48
N ILE A 970 12.35 -26.49 18.63
CA ILE A 970 11.51 -27.22 19.57
C ILE A 970 10.53 -28.15 18.84
N VAL A 971 10.03 -29.15 19.56
CA VAL A 971 9.25 -30.28 19.02
C VAL A 971 8.02 -30.55 19.90
N PRO A 972 7.06 -31.39 19.47
CA PRO A 972 5.80 -31.62 20.18
C PRO A 972 5.93 -31.85 21.68
N ASP A 973 4.99 -31.24 22.42
CA ASP A 973 4.84 -31.14 23.88
C ASP A 973 5.86 -30.24 24.62
N GLN A 974 6.92 -29.74 23.98
CA GLN A 974 7.74 -28.67 24.57
C GLN A 974 6.98 -27.32 24.54
N GLN A 975 7.07 -26.54 25.62
CA GLN A 975 6.40 -25.23 25.71
C GLN A 975 7.38 -24.07 25.51
N LEU A 976 7.11 -23.16 24.56
CA LEU A 976 7.92 -21.97 24.27
C LEU A 976 8.38 -21.22 25.54
N ALA A 977 7.43 -20.85 26.41
CA ALA A 977 7.72 -20.08 27.61
C ALA A 977 8.65 -20.81 28.61
N GLN A 978 8.56 -22.13 28.69
CA GLN A 978 9.46 -22.94 29.52
C GLN A 978 10.86 -22.99 28.91
N ILE A 979 10.98 -23.16 27.59
CA ILE A 979 12.27 -23.19 26.89
C ILE A 979 12.98 -21.83 26.96
N GLU A 980 12.25 -20.72 26.79
CA GLU A 980 12.77 -19.37 27.02
C GLU A 980 13.25 -19.16 28.47
N ALA A 981 12.46 -19.57 29.46
CA ALA A 981 12.83 -19.45 30.87
C ALA A 981 14.07 -20.29 31.20
N SER A 982 14.14 -21.54 30.74
CA SER A 982 15.31 -22.41 30.91
C SER A 982 16.56 -21.85 30.25
N LEU A 983 16.46 -21.30 29.03
CA LEU A 983 17.61 -20.66 28.37
C LEU A 983 18.13 -19.48 29.19
N ARG A 984 17.24 -18.57 29.60
CA ARG A 984 17.59 -17.37 30.38
C ARG A 984 18.23 -17.74 31.73
N ALA A 985 17.62 -18.68 32.45
CA ALA A 985 18.12 -19.14 33.75
C ALA A 985 19.46 -19.91 33.63
N TYR A 986 19.62 -20.73 32.60
CA TYR A 986 20.85 -21.49 32.38
C TYR A 986 22.01 -20.58 31.96
N VAL A 987 21.80 -19.64 31.04
CA VAL A 987 22.84 -18.66 30.65
C VAL A 987 23.26 -17.81 31.85
N ALA A 988 22.31 -17.32 32.66
CA ALA A 988 22.63 -16.53 33.85
C ALA A 988 23.40 -17.34 34.92
N SER A 989 22.93 -18.55 35.26
CA SER A 989 23.58 -19.37 36.30
C SER A 989 24.94 -19.94 35.87
N THR A 990 25.09 -20.33 34.60
CA THR A 990 26.40 -20.66 34.02
C THR A 990 27.33 -19.44 34.06
N PHE A 991 26.84 -18.25 33.71
CA PHE A 991 27.66 -17.03 33.76
C PHE A 991 28.18 -16.75 35.17
N ASP A 992 27.30 -16.75 36.19
CA ASP A 992 27.70 -16.55 37.59
C ASP A 992 28.69 -17.63 38.07
N ALA A 993 28.54 -18.88 37.61
CA ALA A 993 29.48 -19.96 37.91
C ALA A 993 30.90 -19.68 37.37
N LEU A 994 31.07 -18.94 36.25
CA LEU A 994 32.38 -18.49 35.75
C LEU A 994 33.08 -17.47 36.67
N TYR A 995 32.43 -17.01 37.73
CA TYR A 995 32.97 -16.12 38.76
C TYR A 995 32.88 -16.70 40.18
N ALA A 996 32.46 -17.96 40.34
CA ALA A 996 32.28 -18.60 41.65
C ALA A 996 33.59 -19.02 42.34
N THR A 997 34.73 -18.98 41.65
CA THR A 997 36.05 -19.21 42.25
C THR A 997 36.48 -18.02 43.13
N PRO A 998 37.05 -18.25 44.33
CA PRO A 998 37.36 -17.19 45.27
C PRO A 998 38.61 -16.39 44.86
N ALA A 999 38.41 -15.37 44.02
CA ALA A 999 39.38 -14.30 43.78
C ALA A 999 39.46 -13.37 45.02
N SER A 1000 39.98 -13.89 46.13
CA SER A 1000 40.22 -13.12 47.35
C SER A 1000 41.41 -12.16 47.19
N ALA A 1001 41.41 -11.07 47.96
CA ALA A 1001 42.54 -10.16 48.16
C ALA A 1001 42.98 -9.23 46.99
N ALA A 1002 42.06 -8.82 46.10
CA ALA A 1002 42.22 -7.56 45.34
C ALA A 1002 40.87 -6.84 45.12
N GLY A 1003 40.67 -5.68 45.74
CA GLY A 1003 39.37 -4.99 45.87
C GLY A 1003 38.83 -4.27 44.63
N ARG A 1004 38.98 -4.83 43.41
CA ARG A 1004 38.47 -4.22 42.17
C ARG A 1004 38.15 -5.28 41.09
N VAL A 1005 37.14 -6.11 41.33
CA VAL A 1005 36.64 -7.07 40.33
C VAL A 1005 35.62 -6.38 39.41
N VAL A 1006 36.06 -6.01 38.21
CA VAL A 1006 35.13 -5.65 37.12
C VAL A 1006 34.45 -6.93 36.66
N ARG A 1007 33.12 -6.99 36.76
CA ARG A 1007 32.31 -8.08 36.20
C ARG A 1007 31.75 -7.64 34.85
N ASN A 1008 31.92 -8.48 33.84
CA ASN A 1008 31.11 -8.38 32.64
C ASN A 1008 29.64 -8.64 33.01
N LYS A 1009 28.72 -8.20 32.17
CA LYS A 1009 27.28 -8.43 32.30
C LYS A 1009 26.81 -9.31 31.16
N VAL A 1010 25.99 -10.31 31.45
CA VAL A 1010 25.28 -11.10 30.44
C VAL A 1010 23.83 -10.63 30.32
N CYS A 1011 23.29 -10.64 29.10
CA CYS A 1011 21.87 -10.49 28.82
C CYS A 1011 21.44 -11.53 27.77
N VAL A 1012 20.14 -11.84 27.73
CA VAL A 1012 19.52 -12.68 26.70
C VAL A 1012 18.26 -11.98 26.21
N THR A 1013 18.25 -11.64 24.92
CA THR A 1013 17.06 -11.12 24.22
C THR A 1013 16.48 -12.26 23.38
N VAL A 1014 15.16 -12.42 23.35
CA VAL A 1014 14.49 -13.37 22.44
C VAL A 1014 13.85 -12.55 21.34
N ASP A 1015 14.29 -12.78 20.11
CA ASP A 1015 14.02 -11.92 18.95
C ASP A 1015 13.09 -12.58 17.91
N HIS A 1016 12.88 -13.90 17.94
CA HIS A 1016 11.79 -14.56 17.21
C HIS A 1016 11.31 -15.83 17.93
N ARG A 1017 10.00 -16.10 17.82
CA ARG A 1017 9.31 -17.25 18.43
C ARG A 1017 8.28 -17.85 17.48
N ALA A 1018 8.37 -19.16 17.24
CA ALA A 1018 7.34 -19.94 16.54
C ALA A 1018 7.05 -21.20 17.35
N ASP A 1019 5.78 -21.53 17.55
CA ASP A 1019 5.41 -22.79 18.21
C ASP A 1019 5.63 -23.97 17.23
N TRP A 1020 5.70 -25.19 17.75
CA TRP A 1020 5.72 -26.37 16.88
C TRP A 1020 4.31 -26.66 16.32
N TRP A 1021 4.26 -27.44 15.25
CA TRP A 1021 2.99 -27.91 14.69
C TRP A 1021 3.03 -29.41 14.40
N LEU A 1022 1.91 -30.08 14.63
CA LEU A 1022 1.73 -31.48 14.28
C LEU A 1022 0.26 -31.72 13.94
N GLY A 1023 0.00 -31.96 12.65
CA GLY A 1023 -1.31 -32.34 12.15
C GLY A 1023 -1.74 -33.72 12.64
N SER A 1024 -3.05 -34.01 12.53
CA SER A 1024 -3.60 -35.31 12.87
C SER A 1024 -3.99 -36.08 11.61
N ASP A 1025 -3.34 -37.21 11.35
CA ASP A 1025 -3.70 -38.12 10.26
C ASP A 1025 -5.13 -38.71 10.41
N ALA A 1026 -5.72 -38.65 11.62
CA ALA A 1026 -7.12 -38.99 11.85
C ALA A 1026 -8.11 -37.90 11.41
N SER A 1027 -7.62 -36.75 10.95
CA SER A 1027 -8.45 -35.66 10.41
C SER A 1027 -8.99 -36.01 9.03
N VAL A 1028 -10.30 -35.89 8.85
CA VAL A 1028 -10.98 -36.00 7.55
C VAL A 1028 -10.39 -35.05 6.49
N TYR A 1029 -9.86 -33.90 6.91
CA TYR A 1029 -9.18 -32.97 5.99
C TYR A 1029 -7.81 -33.47 5.52
N PHE A 1030 -7.07 -34.20 6.37
CA PHE A 1030 -5.81 -34.84 5.95
C PHE A 1030 -6.08 -36.00 4.99
N ALA A 1031 -7.11 -36.81 5.24
CA ALA A 1031 -7.54 -37.84 4.30
C ALA A 1031 -7.94 -37.24 2.94
N LEU A 1032 -8.76 -36.17 2.94
CA LEU A 1032 -9.17 -35.48 1.72
C LEU A 1032 -7.99 -34.87 0.94
N LEU A 1033 -7.00 -34.29 1.63
CA LEU A 1033 -5.79 -33.78 0.97
C LEU A 1033 -4.94 -34.93 0.40
N ARG A 1034 -4.83 -36.05 1.13
CA ARG A 1034 -4.12 -37.27 0.69
C ARG A 1034 -4.73 -37.84 -0.59
N ASP A 1035 -6.06 -37.93 -0.65
CA ASP A 1035 -6.80 -38.40 -1.82
C ASP A 1035 -6.65 -37.44 -3.02
N ALA A 1036 -6.68 -36.13 -2.78
CA ALA A 1036 -6.47 -35.11 -3.81
C ALA A 1036 -5.05 -35.17 -4.43
N VAL A 1037 -4.01 -35.30 -3.60
CA VAL A 1037 -2.62 -35.47 -4.07
C VAL A 1037 -2.45 -36.81 -4.79
N ARG A 1038 -2.97 -37.92 -4.23
CA ARG A 1038 -2.94 -39.25 -4.86
C ARG A 1038 -3.55 -39.21 -6.26
N HIS A 1039 -4.68 -38.54 -6.45
CA HIS A 1039 -5.34 -38.45 -7.75
C HIS A 1039 -4.51 -37.69 -8.79
N GLU A 1040 -3.92 -36.54 -8.45
CA GLU A 1040 -3.16 -35.73 -9.42
C GLU A 1040 -1.76 -36.30 -9.72
N TRP A 1041 -1.16 -37.04 -8.78
CA TRP A 1041 0.16 -37.64 -8.95
C TRP A 1041 0.14 -39.12 -9.36
N LYS A 1042 -0.99 -39.81 -9.18
CA LYS A 1042 -1.15 -41.26 -9.44
C LYS A 1042 -0.19 -42.13 -8.63
N ALA A 1043 0.23 -41.64 -7.46
CA ALA A 1043 1.13 -42.27 -6.51
C ALA A 1043 0.68 -41.95 -5.08
N GLU A 1044 0.99 -42.81 -4.10
CA GLU A 1044 0.70 -42.52 -2.69
C GLU A 1044 1.62 -41.40 -2.18
N PRO A 1045 1.08 -40.31 -1.62
CA PRO A 1045 1.92 -39.25 -1.07
C PRO A 1045 2.44 -39.61 0.32
N ILE A 1046 3.69 -39.24 0.59
CA ILE A 1046 4.37 -39.50 1.87
C ILE A 1046 4.01 -38.42 2.90
N SER A 1047 3.61 -38.84 4.11
CA SER A 1047 3.57 -37.96 5.28
C SER A 1047 4.99 -37.59 5.71
N ILE A 1048 5.44 -36.37 5.43
CA ILE A 1048 6.74 -35.84 5.86
C ILE A 1048 6.59 -34.87 7.03
N ARG A 1049 7.67 -34.66 7.77
CA ARG A 1049 7.82 -33.56 8.73
C ARG A 1049 8.98 -32.69 8.28
N GLU A 1050 9.10 -31.48 8.82
CA GLU A 1050 10.21 -30.59 8.46
C GLU A 1050 10.92 -30.00 9.67
N GLY A 1051 12.21 -29.70 9.49
CA GLY A 1051 13.04 -29.06 10.51
C GLY A 1051 12.88 -27.53 10.57
N GLY A 1052 12.18 -26.95 9.58
CA GLY A 1052 11.78 -25.54 9.54
C GLY A 1052 10.65 -25.21 10.53
N SER A 1053 10.25 -23.95 10.52
CA SER A 1053 9.17 -23.41 11.36
C SER A 1053 8.45 -22.34 10.56
N ILE A 1054 7.15 -22.54 10.30
CA ILE A 1054 6.27 -21.56 9.65
C ILE A 1054 5.28 -21.12 10.74
N PRO A 1055 5.42 -19.92 11.34
CA PRO A 1055 4.68 -19.56 12.56
C PRO A 1055 3.16 -19.62 12.36
N ALA A 1056 2.70 -19.24 11.18
CA ALA A 1056 1.30 -18.98 10.89
C ALA A 1056 0.38 -20.19 11.07
N ILE A 1057 0.81 -21.42 10.77
CA ILE A 1057 -0.09 -22.59 10.84
C ILE A 1057 -0.55 -22.89 12.28
N ALA A 1058 0.39 -22.88 13.23
CA ALA A 1058 0.09 -23.06 14.65
C ALA A 1058 -0.67 -21.86 15.24
N ILE A 1059 -0.38 -20.64 14.76
CA ILE A 1059 -1.12 -19.43 15.13
C ILE A 1059 -2.58 -19.52 14.65
N LEU A 1060 -2.82 -19.83 13.38
CA LEU A 1060 -4.15 -19.85 12.78
C LEU A 1060 -5.02 -20.98 13.32
N GLU A 1061 -4.47 -22.20 13.48
CA GLU A 1061 -5.19 -23.33 14.09
C GLU A 1061 -5.67 -22.99 15.51
N LYS A 1062 -4.80 -22.39 16.32
CA LYS A 1062 -5.07 -22.02 17.70
C LYS A 1062 -5.97 -20.79 17.86
N GLU A 1063 -5.72 -19.72 17.10
CA GLU A 1063 -6.47 -18.47 17.22
C GLU A 1063 -7.84 -18.54 16.53
N LEU A 1064 -8.01 -19.34 15.48
CA LEU A 1064 -9.30 -19.52 14.80
C LEU A 1064 -10.10 -20.72 15.34
N GLY A 1065 -9.44 -21.71 15.96
CA GLY A 1065 -10.08 -22.94 16.44
C GLY A 1065 -10.45 -23.89 15.31
N ALA A 1066 -9.67 -23.91 14.24
CA ALA A 1066 -9.92 -24.64 12.99
C ALA A 1066 -8.76 -25.60 12.71
N ALA A 1067 -9.05 -26.82 12.25
CA ALA A 1067 -8.01 -27.80 11.96
C ALA A 1067 -7.12 -27.37 10.78
N ALA A 1068 -5.81 -27.62 10.84
CA ALA A 1068 -4.90 -27.30 9.76
C ALA A 1068 -4.47 -28.52 8.92
N VAL A 1069 -4.17 -28.27 7.64
CA VAL A 1069 -3.51 -29.19 6.70
C VAL A 1069 -2.46 -28.43 5.88
N HIS A 1070 -1.42 -29.11 5.42
CA HIS A 1070 -0.28 -28.47 4.73
C HIS A 1070 0.11 -29.24 3.46
N LEU A 1071 0.05 -28.55 2.33
CA LEU A 1071 0.41 -29.04 1.00
C LEU A 1071 1.77 -28.46 0.57
N PRO A 1072 2.84 -29.25 0.45
CA PRO A 1072 4.07 -28.77 -0.18
C PRO A 1072 3.90 -28.75 -1.72
N MET A 1073 4.12 -27.58 -2.33
CA MET A 1073 4.14 -27.42 -3.79
C MET A 1073 5.56 -27.35 -4.36
N GLY A 1074 6.54 -26.86 -3.59
CA GLY A 1074 7.94 -26.89 -3.99
C GLY A 1074 8.53 -28.30 -3.89
N GLN A 1075 9.72 -28.49 -4.45
CA GLN A 1075 10.49 -29.74 -4.39
C GLN A 1075 11.92 -29.49 -3.86
N SER A 1076 12.69 -30.55 -3.60
CA SER A 1076 13.97 -30.42 -2.88
C SER A 1076 15.01 -29.51 -3.57
N SER A 1077 15.02 -29.46 -4.90
CA SER A 1077 15.96 -28.64 -5.68
C SER A 1077 15.45 -27.25 -6.09
N ASP A 1078 14.29 -26.81 -5.57
CA ASP A 1078 13.72 -25.48 -5.89
C ASP A 1078 14.51 -24.30 -5.31
N SER A 1079 15.48 -24.58 -4.42
CA SER A 1079 16.53 -23.63 -4.04
C SER A 1079 16.01 -22.33 -3.41
N ALA A 1080 14.95 -22.45 -2.60
CA ALA A 1080 14.42 -21.39 -1.75
C ALA A 1080 15.52 -20.72 -0.91
N HIS A 1081 15.40 -19.41 -0.74
CA HIS A 1081 16.39 -18.51 -0.12
C HIS A 1081 17.76 -18.44 -0.84
N LEU A 1082 18.07 -19.36 -1.75
CA LEU A 1082 19.34 -19.41 -2.46
C LEU A 1082 19.27 -18.67 -3.82
N PRO A 1083 20.42 -18.45 -4.49
CA PRO A 1083 20.45 -17.91 -5.84
C PRO A 1083 19.91 -18.92 -6.86
N ASN A 1084 19.17 -18.43 -7.86
CA ASN A 1084 18.49 -19.26 -8.86
C ASN A 1084 17.33 -20.10 -8.29
N GLU A 1085 16.66 -19.56 -7.27
CA GLU A 1085 15.35 -20.06 -6.82
C GLU A 1085 14.42 -20.28 -8.01
N ARG A 1086 13.70 -21.41 -7.97
CA ARG A 1086 12.87 -21.90 -9.04
C ARG A 1086 11.66 -22.67 -8.51
N ILE A 1087 10.68 -22.92 -9.37
CA ILE A 1087 9.64 -23.93 -9.15
C ILE A 1087 9.35 -24.66 -10.46
N ARG A 1088 9.17 -25.98 -10.41
CA ARG A 1088 8.83 -26.78 -11.60
C ARG A 1088 7.39 -26.51 -12.04
N GLN A 1089 7.21 -26.23 -13.33
CA GLN A 1089 5.90 -25.91 -13.92
C GLN A 1089 4.87 -27.03 -13.63
N THR A 1090 5.29 -28.29 -13.71
CA THR A 1090 4.44 -29.45 -13.41
C THR A 1090 3.92 -29.43 -11.97
N ASN A 1091 4.76 -29.05 -11.00
CA ASN A 1091 4.39 -29.01 -9.59
C ASN A 1091 3.38 -27.89 -9.34
N LEU A 1092 3.62 -26.70 -9.92
CA LEU A 1092 2.71 -25.56 -9.77
C LEU A 1092 1.32 -25.83 -10.41
N VAL A 1093 1.28 -26.44 -11.60
CA VAL A 1093 0.02 -26.82 -12.28
C VAL A 1093 -0.72 -27.95 -11.55
N LYS A 1094 -0.02 -28.97 -11.03
CA LYS A 1094 -0.65 -30.02 -10.23
C LYS A 1094 -1.06 -29.53 -8.85
N GLY A 1095 -0.30 -28.64 -8.22
CA GLY A 1095 -0.65 -27.99 -6.95
C GLY A 1095 -1.99 -27.24 -7.05
N HIS A 1096 -2.16 -26.44 -8.12
CA HIS A 1096 -3.45 -25.85 -8.50
C HIS A 1096 -4.58 -26.90 -8.55
N ASN A 1097 -4.38 -28.04 -9.23
CA ASN A 1097 -5.40 -29.08 -9.33
C ASN A 1097 -5.69 -29.79 -7.99
N VAL A 1098 -4.67 -30.00 -7.15
CA VAL A 1098 -4.84 -30.56 -5.79
C VAL A 1098 -5.68 -29.62 -4.94
N VAL A 1099 -5.40 -28.31 -4.95
CA VAL A 1099 -6.23 -27.30 -4.26
C VAL A 1099 -7.66 -27.32 -4.80
N MET A 1100 -7.84 -27.37 -6.13
CA MET A 1100 -9.16 -27.46 -6.76
C MET A 1100 -9.95 -28.69 -6.29
N ARG A 1101 -9.32 -29.87 -6.19
CA ARG A 1101 -9.95 -31.10 -5.68
C ARG A 1101 -10.26 -31.02 -4.18
N PHE A 1102 -9.31 -30.54 -3.39
CA PHE A 1102 -9.49 -30.38 -1.94
C PHE A 1102 -10.68 -29.45 -1.63
N ILE A 1103 -10.72 -28.25 -2.21
CA ILE A 1103 -11.80 -27.28 -1.99
C ILE A 1103 -13.16 -27.82 -2.48
N ALA A 1104 -13.20 -28.54 -3.61
CA ALA A 1104 -14.43 -29.19 -4.07
C ALA A 1104 -14.90 -30.29 -3.09
N GLY A 1105 -13.96 -31.08 -2.56
CA GLY A 1105 -14.23 -32.17 -1.62
C GLY A 1105 -14.80 -31.72 -0.26
N LEU A 1106 -14.51 -30.49 0.18
CA LEU A 1106 -15.06 -29.92 1.43
C LEU A 1106 -16.60 -29.88 1.46
N ALA A 1107 -17.27 -29.95 0.31
CA ALA A 1107 -18.73 -30.05 0.23
C ALA A 1107 -19.31 -31.38 0.76
N HIS A 1108 -18.49 -32.42 0.89
CA HIS A 1108 -18.89 -33.77 1.30
C HIS A 1108 -18.52 -34.09 2.77
N VAL A 1109 -17.89 -33.13 3.47
CA VAL A 1109 -17.32 -33.23 4.83
C VAL A 1109 -18.15 -32.44 5.85
#